data_AF-C0NN84-F1
#
_entry.id   AF-C0NN84-F1
#
_cell.length_a   1.000
_cell.length_b   1.000
_cell.length_c   1.000
_cell.angle_alpha   90.00
_cell.angle_beta   90.00
_cell.angle_gamma   90.00
#
_symmetry.space_group_name_H-M   'P 1'
#
loop_
_entity.id
_entity.type
_entity.pdbx_description
1 polymer ?
#
loop_
_entity_poly.entity_id
_entity_poly.type
_entity_poly.pdbx_seq_one_letter_code
_entity_poly.pdbx_strand_id
1 'polypeptide(L)'
;MKPLAILSFFVAFLPLTPYVSAVKLIRSDSLMPCQDNSNFTTSLFNILLTPDNNTLHVQVIGVSSITGYVTADARVFAYGHQILRETLNPCTVKGFDLESLCPMQAGPINYDFNLPNLSKDALDNVPTVAYGVPDIDLKIRKPDFSNGNTVYQKAVGWIVAIIAGLGLVASAITSGLGHSNTAAHVAANALSLFGFFQAQAMIGMSSVSLPPIVQSWTQNFQWSMGIIRVEFLQRICTWYQRSTGGRPSTVLSTLGSTSVHVQKRAIEWGNKIISNVPSRLLKRTNNDNTINEKVTTTIVRGIERVGFRANIEMTNIFMTGLIFFVFFVVLVLGLVALFKGYCEVASKKGWIKGGKFQDFRNGWKIIMRGILFRLVLIGFPQMCILCLWELTRRDSPAEVVLAVFMLISMAASLGFAAFTVIRLAKRSVELHKNPAYILYSDPAALNKWGFLYVQYRATAYYCVIPVLVYILVKSMFIGLAQPAPLVQAVALLIIEAAVLIAASVLRPWMDKKTNIFNISIAAVNFFNVILLLFFTQVFNQPGLVTGIMGVVFFVVNAVFALILLILGPHLVRNPDTRYQPMRDDRGSFMKSQTQLTTELDALGATARGETKSFEDSSSLSGFYPNRADSPAQSLQRQQPHSPLESSMPLFPADSSARGAPPPTYQTQAPYSRAQNISPAPRNITTSPFPSSPSATSNPAQYRMNNNSSPWQRGAGYEH
;
A
#
# COMPACT_ATOMS: atom_id res chain seq x y z
N MET A 1 29.71 13.16 9.72
CA MET A 1 29.19 13.54 8.38
C MET A 1 27.70 13.23 8.15
N LYS A 2 27.10 12.19 8.73
CA LYS A 2 25.72 11.73 8.36
C LYS A 2 24.51 12.59 8.84
N PRO A 3 24.49 13.25 10.02
CA PRO A 3 23.35 14.11 10.38
C PRO A 3 23.34 15.43 9.59
N LEU A 4 24.51 15.89 9.15
CA LEU A 4 24.69 17.15 8.42
C LEU A 4 23.99 17.17 7.05
N ALA A 5 23.88 16.02 6.37
CA ALA A 5 23.13 15.91 5.12
C ALA A 5 21.60 15.98 5.33
N ILE A 6 21.10 15.41 6.44
CA ILE A 6 19.67 15.49 6.81
C ILE A 6 19.35 16.94 7.21
N LEU A 7 20.19 17.54 8.05
CA LEU A 7 20.06 18.94 8.43
C LEU A 7 20.17 19.87 7.20
N SER A 8 21.08 19.58 6.27
CA SER A 8 21.19 20.30 4.99
C SER A 8 19.93 20.19 4.14
N PHE A 9 19.24 19.04 4.12
CA PHE A 9 17.96 18.91 3.41
C PHE A 9 16.86 19.73 4.08
N PHE A 10 16.74 19.68 5.41
CA PHE A 10 15.81 20.57 6.14
C PHE A 10 16.14 22.06 5.94
N VAL A 11 17.43 22.43 5.98
CA VAL A 11 17.92 23.80 5.73
C VAL A 11 17.71 24.23 4.28
N ALA A 12 17.71 23.32 3.31
CA ALA A 12 17.35 23.61 1.92
C ALA A 12 15.84 23.84 1.71
N PHE A 13 14.99 23.32 2.60
CA PHE A 13 13.53 23.61 2.62
C PHE A 13 13.14 24.80 3.50
N LEU A 14 13.97 25.20 4.47
CA LEU A 14 13.78 26.44 5.24
C LEU A 14 13.56 27.71 4.38
N PRO A 15 14.30 27.99 3.28
CA PRO A 15 14.02 29.14 2.42
C PRO A 15 12.73 29.05 1.59
N LEU A 16 12.01 27.91 1.61
CA LEU A 16 10.66 27.81 1.04
C LEU A 16 9.55 28.19 2.04
N THR A 17 9.86 28.33 3.32
CA THR A 17 8.87 28.71 4.36
C THR A 17 8.19 30.08 4.16
N PRO A 18 8.83 31.16 3.67
CA PRO A 18 8.15 32.47 3.53
C PRO A 18 7.14 32.53 2.37
N TYR A 19 7.17 31.56 1.44
CA TYR A 19 6.22 31.52 0.31
C TYR A 19 4.81 31.03 0.69
N VAL A 20 4.60 30.65 1.97
CA VAL A 20 3.28 30.25 2.50
C VAL A 20 2.83 31.25 3.57
N SER A 21 2.85 32.54 3.23
CA SER A 21 2.13 33.57 4.00
C SER A 21 0.64 33.53 3.64
N ALA A 22 -0.09 32.60 4.25
CA ALA A 22 -1.54 32.57 4.17
C ALA A 22 -2.14 33.66 5.07
N VAL A 23 -3.06 34.46 4.53
CA VAL A 23 -3.79 35.49 5.29
C VAL A 23 -4.47 34.83 6.49
N LYS A 24 -4.25 35.36 7.69
CA LYS A 24 -4.94 34.85 8.88
C LYS A 24 -6.40 35.25 8.76
N LEU A 25 -7.28 34.27 8.80
CA LEU A 25 -8.72 34.47 8.79
C LEU A 25 -9.42 33.38 9.60
N ILE A 26 -10.63 33.66 10.06
CA ILE A 26 -11.56 32.70 10.63
C ILE A 26 -12.89 32.88 9.89
N ARG A 27 -13.28 31.88 9.10
CA ARG A 27 -14.49 31.86 8.26
C ARG A 27 -15.50 30.85 8.76
N SER A 28 -16.80 31.10 8.60
CA SER A 28 -17.87 30.13 8.78
C SER A 28 -18.88 30.25 7.65
N ASP A 29 -19.12 29.15 6.95
CA ASP A 29 -19.98 29.06 5.74
C ASP A 29 -21.35 28.39 6.00
N SER A 30 -21.67 28.09 7.27
CA SER A 30 -22.90 27.37 7.60
C SER A 30 -23.40 27.71 9.00
N LEU A 31 -24.72 27.83 9.12
CA LEU A 31 -25.44 27.95 10.39
C LEU A 31 -26.42 26.78 10.50
N MET A 32 -26.32 25.97 11.55
CA MET A 32 -27.26 24.88 11.81
C MET A 32 -28.30 25.32 12.85
N PRO A 33 -29.62 25.07 12.67
CA PRO A 33 -30.63 25.57 13.59
C PRO A 33 -30.53 24.98 15.01
N CYS A 34 -30.66 25.84 16.02
CA CYS A 34 -30.97 25.58 17.44
C CYS A 34 -31.86 24.35 17.67
N GLN A 35 -33.00 24.34 17.01
CA GLN A 35 -34.24 23.73 17.45
C GLN A 35 -35.02 23.25 16.22
N ASP A 36 -35.69 22.12 16.32
CA ASP A 36 -36.60 21.65 15.27
C ASP A 36 -37.78 22.64 15.15
N ASN A 37 -38.14 23.01 13.92
CA ASN A 37 -39.04 24.14 13.61
C ASN A 37 -38.51 25.51 14.10
N SER A 38 -37.27 25.87 13.72
CA SER A 38 -36.77 27.22 13.95
C SER A 38 -37.49 28.24 13.06
N ASN A 39 -38.00 29.32 13.66
CA ASN A 39 -38.63 30.45 12.95
C ASN A 39 -37.63 31.32 12.15
N PHE A 40 -36.37 30.92 12.08
CA PHE A 40 -35.31 31.56 11.31
C PHE A 40 -34.51 30.50 10.58
N THR A 41 -34.46 30.60 9.26
CA THR A 41 -33.73 29.65 8.40
C THR A 41 -32.84 30.43 7.43
N THR A 42 -31.57 30.03 7.31
CA THR A 42 -30.58 30.71 6.46
C THR A 42 -30.24 29.84 5.26
N SER A 43 -30.43 30.38 4.04
CA SER A 43 -29.95 29.75 2.81
C SER A 43 -28.45 30.00 2.59
N LEU A 44 -27.92 31.13 3.06
CA LEU A 44 -26.50 31.45 3.03
C LEU A 44 -26.10 32.12 4.35
N PHE A 45 -25.00 31.67 4.93
CA PHE A 45 -24.42 32.25 6.13
C PHE A 45 -22.90 32.24 5.97
N ASN A 46 -22.29 33.40 5.76
CA ASN A 46 -20.86 33.56 5.56
C ASN A 46 -20.34 34.64 6.51
N ILE A 47 -19.61 34.23 7.54
CA ILE A 47 -18.87 35.12 8.44
C ILE A 47 -17.39 34.97 8.12
N LEU A 48 -16.66 36.08 7.97
CA LEU A 48 -15.21 36.10 7.78
C LEU A 48 -14.57 37.16 8.69
N LEU A 49 -13.84 36.70 9.70
CA LEU A 49 -13.00 37.51 10.59
C LEU A 49 -11.57 37.53 10.07
N THR A 50 -11.03 38.70 9.78
CA THR A 50 -9.64 38.94 9.36
C THR A 50 -8.88 39.72 10.44
N PRO A 51 -8.16 39.05 11.37
CA PRO A 51 -7.42 39.70 12.46
C PRO A 51 -6.36 40.69 11.99
N ASP A 52 -5.68 40.45 10.86
CA ASP A 52 -4.59 41.34 10.41
C ASP A 52 -5.12 42.75 10.03
N ASN A 53 -6.41 42.87 9.69
CA ASN A 53 -7.11 44.13 9.33
C ASN A 53 -8.22 44.51 10.33
N ASN A 54 -8.32 43.87 11.50
CA ASN A 54 -9.41 44.04 12.49
C ASN A 54 -10.83 44.10 11.88
N THR A 55 -11.11 43.25 10.89
CA THR A 55 -12.34 43.31 10.08
C THR A 55 -13.20 42.07 10.27
N LEU A 56 -14.52 42.26 10.39
CA LEU A 56 -15.51 41.18 10.44
C LEU A 56 -16.56 41.38 9.36
N HIS A 57 -16.50 40.58 8.30
CA HIS A 57 -17.50 40.49 7.25
C HIS A 57 -18.60 39.52 7.68
N VAL A 58 -19.87 39.92 7.53
CA VAL A 58 -21.03 39.07 7.85
C VAL A 58 -22.04 39.18 6.72
N GLN A 59 -22.32 38.04 6.07
CA GLN A 59 -23.30 37.91 5.02
C GLN A 59 -24.31 36.83 5.41
N VAL A 60 -25.59 37.19 5.48
CA VAL A 60 -26.68 36.31 5.91
C VAL A 60 -27.87 36.49 4.98
N ILE A 61 -28.19 35.42 4.25
CA ILE A 61 -29.39 35.32 3.43
C ILE A 61 -30.28 34.23 4.04
N GLY A 62 -31.57 34.53 4.22
CA GLY A 62 -32.50 33.60 4.84
C GLY A 62 -33.95 34.06 4.77
N VAL A 63 -34.83 33.32 5.43
CA VAL A 63 -36.21 33.72 5.69
C VAL A 63 -36.50 33.60 7.18
N SER A 64 -37.24 34.58 7.70
CA SER A 64 -37.72 34.59 9.08
C SER A 64 -39.24 34.67 9.12
N SER A 65 -39.84 33.91 10.03
CA SER A 65 -41.24 34.06 10.46
C SER A 65 -41.38 34.82 11.79
N ILE A 66 -40.28 35.38 12.31
CA ILE A 66 -40.28 36.17 13.55
C ILE A 66 -40.70 37.61 13.26
N THR A 67 -41.69 38.09 14.01
CA THR A 67 -42.15 39.49 14.00
C THR A 67 -42.00 40.12 15.39
N GLY A 68 -41.36 41.30 15.49
CA GLY A 68 -41.27 42.09 16.72
C GLY A 68 -39.84 42.43 17.14
N TYR A 69 -39.67 42.76 18.42
CA TYR A 69 -38.35 43.06 19.01
C TYR A 69 -37.61 41.76 19.34
N VAL A 70 -36.40 41.62 18.83
CA VAL A 70 -35.55 40.43 19.03
C VAL A 70 -34.26 40.76 19.77
N THR A 71 -33.74 39.82 20.53
CA THR A 71 -32.41 39.89 21.17
C THR A 71 -31.63 38.61 20.88
N ALA A 72 -30.32 38.72 20.65
CA ALA A 72 -29.46 37.62 20.25
C ALA A 72 -28.37 37.35 21.30
N ASP A 73 -28.40 36.18 21.95
CA ASP A 73 -27.37 35.71 22.90
C ASP A 73 -26.27 34.94 22.13
N ALA A 74 -25.23 35.67 21.72
CA ALA A 74 -24.08 35.14 21.00
C ALA A 74 -23.09 34.49 21.98
N ARG A 75 -22.92 33.16 21.90
CA ARG A 75 -22.01 32.40 22.78
C ARG A 75 -20.94 31.68 21.97
N VAL A 76 -19.73 32.23 22.01
CA VAL A 76 -18.54 31.68 21.35
C VAL A 76 -17.96 30.58 22.22
N PHE A 77 -17.79 29.38 21.67
CA PHE A 77 -17.01 28.34 22.33
C PHE A 77 -15.81 27.97 21.44
N ALA A 78 -14.60 28.09 21.97
CA ALA A 78 -13.45 27.38 21.43
C ALA A 78 -13.30 26.07 22.17
N TYR A 79 -13.08 24.99 21.43
CA TYR A 79 -12.64 23.73 22.06
C TYR A 79 -13.57 23.23 23.20
N GLY A 80 -14.87 23.57 23.14
CA GLY A 80 -15.86 23.22 24.16
C GLY A 80 -15.93 24.14 25.39
N HIS A 81 -15.04 25.13 25.53
CA HIS A 81 -15.12 26.16 26.57
C HIS A 81 -15.70 27.44 25.99
N GLN A 82 -16.63 28.07 26.72
CA GLN A 82 -17.20 29.36 26.34
C GLN A 82 -16.13 30.44 26.53
N ILE A 83 -15.65 31.06 25.45
CA ILE A 83 -14.72 32.21 25.52
C ILE A 83 -15.52 33.48 25.79
N LEU A 84 -16.56 33.71 24.99
CA LEU A 84 -17.28 34.98 24.93
C LEU A 84 -18.79 34.72 25.00
N ARG A 85 -19.49 35.59 25.71
CA ARG A 85 -20.94 35.64 25.75
C ARG A 85 -21.38 37.10 25.67
N GLU A 86 -22.02 37.45 24.57
CA GLU A 86 -22.53 38.80 24.30
C GLU A 86 -24.02 38.75 23.99
N THR A 87 -24.79 39.64 24.62
CA THR A 87 -26.23 39.80 24.34
C THR A 87 -26.44 41.02 23.46
N LEU A 88 -26.55 40.78 22.15
CA LEU A 88 -26.74 41.79 21.13
C LEU A 88 -28.24 42.13 21.02
N ASN A 89 -28.60 43.38 21.29
CA ASN A 89 -29.94 43.92 21.03
C ASN A 89 -29.82 44.89 19.83
N PRO A 90 -30.31 44.52 18.62
CA PRO A 90 -30.13 45.30 17.40
C PRO A 90 -30.72 46.71 17.50
N CYS A 91 -31.69 46.94 18.38
CA CYS A 91 -32.27 48.26 18.64
C CYS A 91 -31.34 49.23 19.38
N THR A 92 -30.29 48.74 20.04
CA THR A 92 -29.45 49.57 20.94
C THR A 92 -27.98 49.63 20.53
N VAL A 93 -27.54 48.84 19.54
CA VAL A 93 -26.13 48.84 19.10
C VAL A 93 -25.85 50.06 18.21
N LYS A 94 -25.43 51.17 18.81
CA LYS A 94 -24.96 52.35 18.05
C LYS A 94 -23.71 52.01 17.23
N GLY A 95 -23.67 52.43 15.97
CA GLY A 95 -22.56 52.18 15.04
C GLY A 95 -22.71 50.96 14.15
N PHE A 96 -23.86 50.29 14.19
CA PHE A 96 -24.22 49.16 13.34
C PHE A 96 -25.61 49.43 12.76
N ASP A 97 -25.74 49.66 11.45
CA ASP A 97 -27.04 49.92 10.80
C ASP A 97 -27.85 48.62 10.63
N LEU A 98 -28.23 48.06 11.79
CA LEU A 98 -29.13 46.91 11.95
C LEU A 98 -30.59 47.37 12.09
N GLU A 99 -30.94 48.58 11.64
CA GLU A 99 -32.28 49.19 11.80
C GLU A 99 -33.40 48.29 11.26
N SER A 100 -33.13 47.54 10.18
CA SER A 100 -34.03 46.55 9.59
C SER A 100 -34.36 45.33 10.48
N LEU A 101 -33.64 45.14 11.60
CA LEU A 101 -33.94 44.14 12.63
C LEU A 101 -34.74 44.71 13.81
N CYS A 102 -35.05 46.01 13.83
CA CYS A 102 -35.76 46.65 14.93
C CYS A 102 -36.89 47.59 14.45
N PRO A 103 -38.15 47.11 14.33
CA PRO A 103 -38.62 45.76 14.62
C PRO A 103 -38.31 44.78 13.48
N MET A 104 -38.01 43.53 13.82
CA MET A 104 -37.85 42.45 12.85
C MET A 104 -39.20 42.15 12.20
N GLN A 105 -39.23 42.08 10.87
CA GLN A 105 -40.42 41.72 10.09
C GLN A 105 -40.27 40.30 9.51
N ALA A 106 -41.40 39.59 9.35
CA ALA A 106 -41.41 38.30 8.69
C ALA A 106 -41.22 38.48 7.18
N GLY A 107 -40.32 37.70 6.58
CA GLY A 107 -39.96 37.82 5.17
C GLY A 107 -38.54 37.31 4.85
N PRO A 108 -38.09 37.51 3.60
CA PRO A 108 -36.71 37.27 3.21
C PRO A 108 -35.79 38.33 3.84
N ILE A 109 -34.67 37.86 4.35
CA ILE A 109 -33.61 38.66 4.96
C ILE A 109 -32.37 38.52 4.09
N ASN A 110 -31.77 39.65 3.75
CA ASN A 110 -30.48 39.72 3.07
C ASN A 110 -29.64 40.81 3.74
N TYR A 111 -28.65 40.37 4.52
CA TYR A 111 -27.67 41.25 5.15
C TYR A 111 -26.30 40.95 4.59
N ASP A 112 -25.58 42.01 4.24
CA ASP A 112 -24.18 41.97 3.86
C ASP A 112 -23.51 43.21 4.43
N PHE A 113 -22.73 43.03 5.49
CA PHE A 113 -22.07 44.13 6.19
C PHE A 113 -20.64 43.78 6.57
N ASN A 114 -19.78 44.79 6.44
CA ASN A 114 -18.38 44.73 6.83
C ASN A 114 -18.17 45.64 8.04
N LEU A 115 -17.63 45.08 9.12
CA LEU A 115 -17.32 45.79 10.35
C LEU A 115 -15.83 46.09 10.39
N PRO A 116 -15.39 47.31 10.04
CA PRO A 116 -14.03 47.76 10.28
C PRO A 116 -13.80 48.03 11.77
N ASN A 117 -12.55 47.92 12.21
CA ASN A 117 -12.10 48.28 13.56
C ASN A 117 -12.80 47.53 14.71
N LEU A 118 -12.82 46.20 14.64
CA LEU A 118 -13.08 45.38 15.85
C LEU A 118 -12.11 45.77 16.98
N SER A 119 -12.61 45.79 18.23
CA SER A 119 -11.77 46.06 19.39
C SER A 119 -10.68 45.00 19.53
N LYS A 120 -9.46 45.42 19.86
CA LYS A 120 -8.32 44.50 20.03
C LYS A 120 -8.60 43.49 21.15
N ASP A 121 -9.27 43.92 22.21
CA ASP A 121 -9.70 43.06 23.32
C ASP A 121 -10.56 41.87 22.86
N ALA A 122 -11.40 42.03 21.84
CA ALA A 122 -12.21 40.93 21.29
C ALA A 122 -11.36 39.93 20.48
N LEU A 123 -10.27 40.39 19.87
CA LEU A 123 -9.32 39.58 19.09
C LEU A 123 -8.30 38.87 19.99
N ASP A 124 -7.81 39.52 21.03
CA ASP A 124 -6.82 38.98 21.97
C ASP A 124 -7.38 37.81 22.81
N ASN A 125 -8.70 37.75 23.00
CA ASN A 125 -9.39 36.61 23.61
C ASN A 125 -9.45 35.36 22.71
N VAL A 126 -9.09 35.45 21.41
CA VAL A 126 -9.05 34.30 20.50
C VAL A 126 -7.66 33.65 20.56
N PRO A 127 -7.52 32.38 21.02
CA PRO A 127 -6.21 31.75 21.16
C PRO A 127 -5.45 31.70 19.83
N THR A 128 -4.17 32.06 19.80
CA THR A 128 -3.33 32.10 18.58
C THR A 128 -3.32 30.78 17.79
N VAL A 129 -3.53 29.66 18.49
CA VAL A 129 -3.69 28.30 17.92
C VAL A 129 -4.83 28.24 16.90
N ALA A 130 -5.89 29.04 17.08
CA ALA A 130 -7.04 29.17 16.19
C ALA A 130 -6.77 29.97 14.90
N TYR A 131 -5.55 30.42 14.67
CA TYR A 131 -5.11 30.94 13.36
C TYR A 131 -4.07 30.01 12.71
N GLY A 132 -3.13 29.47 13.50
CA GLY A 132 -2.00 28.68 12.97
C GLY A 132 -2.29 27.22 12.65
N VAL A 133 -3.22 26.54 13.35
CA VAL A 133 -3.50 25.11 13.13
C VAL A 133 -4.52 24.94 12.00
N PRO A 134 -4.23 24.19 10.91
CA PRO A 134 -5.22 23.93 9.85
C PRO A 134 -6.37 23.04 10.32
N ASP A 135 -7.54 23.14 9.69
CA ASP A 135 -8.76 22.35 9.97
C ASP A 135 -9.18 22.37 11.47
N ILE A 136 -9.42 23.57 12.00
CA ILE A 136 -9.76 23.79 13.42
C ILE A 136 -11.14 23.22 13.77
N ASP A 137 -11.28 22.68 14.99
CA ASP A 137 -12.57 22.28 15.57
C ASP A 137 -13.16 23.40 16.46
N LEU A 138 -13.32 24.61 15.92
CA LEU A 138 -13.91 25.74 16.63
C LEU A 138 -15.44 25.72 16.46
N LYS A 139 -16.17 25.62 17.57
CA LYS A 139 -17.63 25.43 17.59
C LYS A 139 -18.32 26.45 18.47
N ILE A 140 -18.64 27.62 17.91
CA ILE A 140 -19.75 28.44 18.44
C ILE A 140 -21.03 27.59 18.40
N ARG A 141 -22.10 27.94 19.13
CA ARG A 141 -23.37 27.20 19.11
C ARG A 141 -24.00 27.14 17.71
N LYS A 142 -23.57 26.13 16.94
CA LYS A 142 -24.05 25.67 15.63
C LYS A 142 -23.55 26.32 14.31
N PRO A 143 -22.65 27.33 14.26
CA PRO A 143 -21.82 27.56 13.08
C PRO A 143 -20.47 26.84 13.15
N ASP A 144 -20.02 26.33 12.00
CA ASP A 144 -18.75 25.64 11.83
C ASP A 144 -17.66 26.63 11.38
N PHE A 145 -16.58 26.78 12.15
CA PHE A 145 -15.51 27.72 11.83
C PHE A 145 -14.26 27.02 11.26
N SER A 146 -13.63 27.67 10.29
CA SER A 146 -12.45 27.21 9.55
C SER A 146 -11.50 28.39 9.35
N ASN A 147 -10.18 28.19 9.49
CA ASN A 147 -9.19 29.22 9.19
C ASN A 147 -8.77 29.28 7.71
N GLY A 148 -9.54 28.67 6.81
CA GLY A 148 -9.21 28.55 5.38
C GLY A 148 -8.07 27.57 5.06
N ASN A 149 -7.16 27.35 6.01
CA ASN A 149 -6.06 26.39 5.91
C ASN A 149 -6.54 24.96 6.15
N THR A 150 -6.20 24.05 5.23
CA THR A 150 -6.50 22.62 5.35
C THR A 150 -5.27 21.75 5.07
N VAL A 151 -5.16 20.65 5.82
CA VAL A 151 -4.20 19.56 5.59
C VAL A 151 -4.57 18.77 4.34
N TYR A 152 -5.84 18.81 3.90
CA TYR A 152 -6.27 18.08 2.71
C TYR A 152 -5.86 18.80 1.42
N GLN A 153 -4.80 18.31 0.78
CA GLN A 153 -4.26 18.87 -0.46
C GLN A 153 -4.25 17.81 -1.55
N LYS A 154 -5.04 18.03 -2.62
CA LYS A 154 -5.14 17.11 -3.77
C LYS A 154 -3.76 16.77 -4.36
N ALA A 155 -2.85 17.75 -4.42
CA ALA A 155 -1.49 17.55 -4.92
C ALA A 155 -0.67 16.56 -4.07
N VAL A 156 -0.76 16.65 -2.73
CA VAL A 156 -0.05 15.75 -1.81
C VAL A 156 -0.47 14.30 -2.03
N GLY A 157 -1.79 14.04 -2.18
CA GLY A 157 -2.30 12.71 -2.49
C GLY A 157 -1.69 12.11 -3.77
N TRP A 158 -1.67 12.88 -4.87
CA TRP A 158 -1.10 12.42 -6.14
C TRP A 158 0.42 12.27 -6.11
N ILE A 159 1.16 13.18 -5.47
CA ILE A 159 2.62 13.08 -5.32
C ILE A 159 2.99 11.81 -4.55
N VAL A 160 2.31 11.54 -3.44
CA VAL A 160 2.54 10.35 -2.62
C VAL A 160 2.15 9.07 -3.40
N ALA A 161 1.09 9.10 -4.20
CA ALA A 161 0.71 8.01 -5.09
C ALA A 161 1.80 7.70 -6.14
N ILE A 162 2.36 8.74 -6.77
CA ILE A 162 3.46 8.63 -7.74
C ILE A 162 4.70 8.03 -7.07
N ILE A 163 5.09 8.49 -5.87
CA ILE A 163 6.25 7.95 -5.15
C ILE A 163 6.06 6.46 -4.81
N ALA A 164 4.88 6.06 -4.33
CA ALA A 164 4.59 4.65 -4.04
C ALA A 164 4.62 3.79 -5.31
N GLY A 165 4.03 4.29 -6.42
CA GLY A 165 4.07 3.63 -7.72
C GLY A 165 5.49 3.48 -8.29
N LEU A 166 6.31 4.55 -8.22
CA LEU A 166 7.71 4.55 -8.63
C LEU A 166 8.54 3.55 -7.81
N GLY A 167 8.28 3.39 -6.51
CA GLY A 167 8.93 2.36 -5.70
C GLY A 167 8.67 0.94 -6.21
N LEU A 168 7.41 0.63 -6.57
CA LEU A 168 7.05 -0.66 -7.16
C LEU A 168 7.66 -0.85 -8.56
N VAL A 169 7.62 0.17 -9.42
CA VAL A 169 8.21 0.13 -10.77
C VAL A 169 9.75 -0.02 -10.71
N ALA A 170 10.42 0.71 -9.83
CA ALA A 170 11.85 0.57 -9.59
C ALA A 170 12.21 -0.85 -9.13
N SER A 171 11.40 -1.47 -8.28
CA SER A 171 11.59 -2.89 -7.91
C SER A 171 11.47 -3.82 -9.12
N ALA A 172 10.47 -3.62 -9.99
CA ALA A 172 10.25 -4.45 -11.18
C ALA A 172 11.39 -4.32 -12.20
N ILE A 173 11.86 -3.09 -12.46
CA ILE A 173 13.02 -2.84 -13.34
C ILE A 173 14.28 -3.47 -12.74
N THR A 174 14.52 -3.29 -11.44
CA THR A 174 15.69 -3.86 -10.74
C THR A 174 15.69 -5.39 -10.78
N SER A 175 14.52 -6.03 -10.65
CA SER A 175 14.37 -7.48 -10.89
C SER A 175 14.70 -7.86 -12.33
N GLY A 176 14.17 -7.12 -13.32
CA GLY A 176 14.40 -7.38 -14.75
C GLY A 176 15.85 -7.21 -15.21
N LEU A 177 16.64 -6.43 -14.47
CA LEU A 177 18.09 -6.26 -14.67
C LEU A 177 18.94 -7.32 -13.96
N GLY A 178 18.33 -8.27 -13.24
CA GLY A 178 19.02 -9.37 -12.55
C GLY A 178 19.39 -9.09 -11.08
N HIS A 179 19.14 -7.88 -10.55
CA HIS A 179 19.42 -7.53 -9.16
C HIS A 179 18.27 -7.94 -8.21
N SER A 180 18.00 -9.24 -8.17
CA SER A 180 16.86 -9.85 -7.47
C SER A 180 16.77 -9.50 -5.98
N ASN A 181 17.88 -9.55 -5.25
CA ASN A 181 17.92 -9.19 -3.82
C ASN A 181 17.57 -7.71 -3.59
N THR A 182 18.22 -6.79 -4.31
CA THR A 182 17.94 -5.34 -4.23
C THR A 182 16.47 -5.06 -4.54
N ALA A 183 15.94 -5.69 -5.59
CA ALA A 183 14.54 -5.57 -5.96
C ALA A 183 13.59 -6.07 -4.86
N ALA A 184 13.92 -7.16 -4.17
CA ALA A 184 13.14 -7.66 -3.03
C ALA A 184 13.07 -6.66 -1.87
N HIS A 185 14.20 -6.03 -1.49
CA HIS A 185 14.20 -4.99 -0.44
C HIS A 185 13.40 -3.74 -0.88
N VAL A 186 13.56 -3.28 -2.12
CA VAL A 186 12.80 -2.13 -2.66
C VAL A 186 11.30 -2.43 -2.68
N ALA A 187 10.90 -3.62 -3.17
CA ALA A 187 9.51 -4.04 -3.20
C ALA A 187 8.90 -4.13 -1.80
N ALA A 188 9.62 -4.72 -0.83
CA ALA A 188 9.16 -4.83 0.55
C ALA A 188 8.95 -3.46 1.20
N ASN A 189 9.91 -2.53 1.07
CA ASN A 189 9.78 -1.18 1.61
C ASN A 189 8.66 -0.39 0.94
N ALA A 190 8.51 -0.49 -0.38
CA ALA A 190 7.43 0.18 -1.13
C ALA A 190 6.04 -0.37 -0.76
N LEU A 191 5.92 -1.69 -0.57
CA LEU A 191 4.67 -2.32 -0.14
C LEU A 191 4.31 -1.96 1.30
N SER A 192 5.29 -1.93 2.22
CA SER A 192 5.09 -1.46 3.60
C SER A 192 4.70 0.02 3.66
N LEU A 193 5.29 0.88 2.82
CA LEU A 193 4.90 2.29 2.68
C LEU A 193 3.45 2.43 2.19
N PHE A 194 3.08 1.69 1.15
CA PHE A 194 1.71 1.66 0.62
C PHE A 194 0.71 1.16 1.66
N GLY A 195 1.06 0.09 2.40
CA GLY A 195 0.26 -0.45 3.49
C GLY A 195 0.08 0.54 4.66
N PHE A 196 1.07 1.38 4.94
CA PHE A 196 0.92 2.49 5.90
C PHE A 196 -0.08 3.54 5.41
N PHE A 197 -0.02 3.95 4.13
CA PHE A 197 -1.01 4.87 3.56
C PHE A 197 -2.43 4.29 3.56
N GLN A 198 -2.56 2.99 3.26
CA GLN A 198 -3.83 2.30 3.41
C GLN A 198 -4.30 2.28 4.87
N ALA A 199 -3.42 2.08 5.86
CA ALA A 199 -3.78 2.16 7.27
C ALA A 199 -4.27 3.57 7.67
N GLN A 200 -3.68 4.65 7.13
CA GLN A 200 -4.20 6.02 7.31
C GLN A 200 -5.60 6.18 6.69
N ALA A 201 -5.80 5.65 5.48
CA ALA A 201 -7.10 5.69 4.81
C ALA A 201 -8.17 4.91 5.60
N MET A 202 -7.83 3.74 6.15
CA MET A 202 -8.69 2.92 7.03
C MET A 202 -9.15 3.67 8.28
N ILE A 203 -8.27 4.44 8.94
CA ILE A 203 -8.65 5.28 10.07
C ILE A 203 -9.70 6.31 9.62
N GLY A 204 -9.52 6.92 8.44
CA GLY A 204 -10.51 7.82 7.85
C GLY A 204 -11.86 7.14 7.57
N MET A 205 -11.87 5.88 7.15
CA MET A 205 -13.08 5.09 6.89
C MET A 205 -13.80 4.60 8.16
N SER A 206 -13.21 4.76 9.35
CA SER A 206 -13.88 4.44 10.61
C SER A 206 -15.07 5.38 10.90
N SER A 207 -16.15 4.81 11.42
CA SER A 207 -17.40 5.46 11.79
C SER A 207 -17.31 6.41 13.00
N VAL A 208 -16.14 6.47 13.65
CA VAL A 208 -15.87 7.35 14.80
C VAL A 208 -15.91 8.82 14.38
N SER A 209 -16.37 9.70 15.28
CA SER A 209 -16.42 11.15 15.05
C SER A 209 -15.01 11.79 15.13
N LEU A 210 -14.24 11.63 14.05
CA LEU A 210 -12.88 12.15 13.93
C LEU A 210 -12.83 13.70 13.94
N PRO A 211 -11.83 14.34 14.58
CA PRO A 211 -11.58 15.78 14.47
C PRO A 211 -11.34 16.23 13.01
N PRO A 212 -11.69 17.47 12.61
CA PRO A 212 -11.57 17.91 11.21
C PRO A 212 -10.14 17.77 10.63
N ILE A 213 -9.10 18.08 11.41
CA ILE A 213 -7.69 17.85 11.01
C ILE A 213 -7.36 16.38 10.71
N VAL A 214 -7.87 15.43 11.50
CA VAL A 214 -7.69 13.99 11.27
C VAL A 214 -8.48 13.55 10.04
N GLN A 215 -9.69 14.10 9.86
CA GLN A 215 -10.48 13.86 8.66
C GLN A 215 -9.76 14.34 7.40
N SER A 216 -9.16 15.53 7.42
CA SER A 216 -8.45 16.13 6.28
C SER A 216 -7.13 15.42 5.99
N TRP A 217 -6.36 15.07 7.02
CA TRP A 217 -5.16 14.24 6.89
C TRP A 217 -5.46 12.88 6.27
N THR A 218 -6.43 12.13 6.83
CA THR A 218 -6.79 10.80 6.32
C THR A 218 -7.42 10.84 4.92
N GLN A 219 -8.01 11.97 4.51
CA GLN A 219 -8.53 12.15 3.15
C GLN A 219 -7.41 12.17 2.08
N ASN A 220 -6.18 12.61 2.43
CA ASN A 220 -5.04 12.62 1.50
C ASN A 220 -4.63 11.22 1.01
N PHE A 221 -5.01 10.15 1.71
CA PHE A 221 -4.60 8.77 1.40
C PHE A 221 -5.72 7.91 0.79
N GLN A 222 -6.93 8.45 0.61
CA GLN A 222 -8.10 7.68 0.16
C GLN A 222 -7.99 7.18 -1.30
N TRP A 223 -7.07 7.75 -2.08
CA TRP A 223 -6.68 7.22 -3.39
C TRP A 223 -6.12 5.78 -3.29
N SER A 224 -5.49 5.41 -2.16
CA SER A 224 -4.98 4.05 -1.91
C SER A 224 -6.08 3.01 -1.61
N MET A 225 -7.33 3.49 -1.48
CA MET A 225 -8.56 2.71 -1.39
C MET A 225 -9.45 2.88 -2.63
N GLY A 226 -8.94 3.45 -3.72
CA GLY A 226 -9.69 3.66 -4.96
C GLY A 226 -10.82 4.70 -4.87
N ILE A 227 -10.93 5.46 -3.77
CA ILE A 227 -11.98 6.47 -3.61
C ILE A 227 -11.51 7.78 -4.27
N ILE A 228 -11.72 7.87 -5.58
CA ILE A 228 -11.30 8.98 -6.44
C ILE A 228 -12.50 9.45 -7.25
N ARG A 229 -12.85 10.75 -7.23
CA ARG A 229 -13.92 11.29 -8.08
C ARG A 229 -13.45 11.45 -9.52
N VAL A 230 -14.21 10.87 -10.44
CA VAL A 230 -14.16 11.13 -11.88
C VAL A 230 -15.61 11.26 -12.36
N GLU A 231 -15.96 12.36 -13.04
CA GLU A 231 -17.37 12.68 -13.29
C GLU A 231 -18.07 11.72 -14.25
N PHE A 232 -17.42 11.29 -15.34
CA PHE A 232 -18.02 10.30 -16.25
C PHE A 232 -18.27 8.99 -15.52
N LEU A 233 -17.39 8.60 -14.59
CA LEU A 233 -17.52 7.39 -13.80
C LEU A 233 -18.75 7.45 -12.90
N GLN A 234 -19.04 8.59 -12.26
CA GLN A 234 -20.26 8.76 -11.46
C GLN A 234 -21.54 8.61 -12.30
N ARG A 235 -21.52 9.06 -13.56
CA ARG A 235 -22.66 8.84 -14.50
C ARG A 235 -22.83 7.36 -14.85
N ILE A 236 -21.73 6.61 -15.04
CA ILE A 236 -21.77 5.16 -15.29
C ILE A 236 -22.25 4.40 -14.04
N CYS A 237 -21.76 4.72 -12.84
CA CYS A 237 -22.20 4.10 -11.59
C CYS A 237 -23.70 4.32 -11.35
N THR A 238 -24.18 5.56 -11.43
CA THR A 238 -25.62 5.86 -11.25
C THR A 238 -26.50 5.21 -12.32
N TRP A 239 -26.02 5.10 -13.57
CA TRP A 239 -26.72 4.36 -14.62
C TRP A 239 -26.81 2.86 -14.30
N TYR A 240 -25.71 2.23 -13.89
CA TYR A 240 -25.67 0.82 -13.54
C TYR A 240 -26.56 0.51 -12.33
N GLN A 241 -26.48 1.33 -11.28
CA GLN A 241 -27.30 1.19 -10.08
C GLN A 241 -28.80 1.28 -10.42
N ARG A 242 -29.22 2.28 -11.20
CA ARG A 242 -30.61 2.44 -11.65
C ARG A 242 -31.07 1.26 -12.51
N SER A 243 -30.25 0.83 -13.46
CA SER A 243 -30.55 -0.28 -14.38
C SER A 243 -30.70 -1.63 -13.67
N THR A 244 -30.16 -1.75 -12.46
CA THR A 244 -30.19 -2.98 -11.65
C THR A 244 -31.20 -2.91 -10.49
N GLY A 245 -32.06 -1.88 -10.48
CA GLY A 245 -33.16 -1.72 -9.51
C GLY A 245 -32.79 -0.96 -8.23
N GLY A 246 -31.55 -0.48 -8.10
CA GLY A 246 -31.11 0.38 -7.01
C GLY A 246 -31.61 1.82 -7.15
N ARG A 247 -31.70 2.53 -6.02
CA ARG A 247 -32.06 3.96 -5.98
C ARG A 247 -30.82 4.79 -5.61
N PRO A 248 -30.24 5.60 -6.52
CA PRO A 248 -29.06 6.37 -6.20
C PRO A 248 -29.35 7.45 -5.16
N SER A 249 -28.37 7.68 -4.30
CA SER A 249 -28.36 8.87 -3.44
C SER A 249 -28.39 10.13 -4.30
N THR A 250 -29.20 11.09 -3.89
CA THR A 250 -29.20 12.45 -4.44
C THR A 250 -28.56 13.45 -3.49
N VAL A 251 -28.00 12.99 -2.35
CA VAL A 251 -27.51 13.85 -1.25
C VAL A 251 -26.54 14.93 -1.72
N LEU A 252 -25.68 14.65 -2.70
CA LEU A 252 -24.76 15.64 -3.27
C LEU A 252 -25.45 16.55 -4.31
N SER A 253 -26.37 16.03 -5.11
CA SER A 253 -27.19 16.83 -6.05
C SER A 253 -28.25 17.72 -5.37
N THR A 254 -28.62 17.40 -4.12
CA THR A 254 -29.68 18.05 -3.34
C THR A 254 -29.09 18.91 -2.21
N LEU A 255 -27.82 19.35 -2.33
CA LEU A 255 -27.14 20.21 -1.35
C LEU A 255 -27.91 21.52 -1.03
N GLY A 256 -28.72 22.01 -1.96
CA GLY A 256 -29.53 23.22 -1.78
C GLY A 256 -30.71 23.06 -0.82
N SER A 257 -31.25 21.84 -0.66
CA SER A 257 -32.43 21.57 0.18
C SER A 257 -32.22 20.46 1.23
N THR A 258 -31.08 19.76 1.19
CA THR A 258 -30.64 18.75 2.17
C THR A 258 -29.43 19.27 2.93
N SER A 259 -29.57 19.57 4.22
CA SER A 259 -28.41 19.95 5.04
C SER A 259 -27.60 18.71 5.41
N VAL A 260 -26.49 18.51 4.68
CA VAL A 260 -25.63 17.34 4.85
C VAL A 260 -24.61 17.59 5.95
N HIS A 261 -24.81 16.99 7.12
CA HIS A 261 -23.92 17.15 8.26
C HIS A 261 -22.92 16.00 8.31
N VAL A 262 -21.70 16.23 7.83
CA VAL A 262 -20.54 15.40 8.21
C VAL A 262 -20.52 15.30 9.74
N GLN A 263 -20.56 14.08 10.29
CA GLN A 263 -20.77 13.88 11.73
C GLN A 263 -19.72 14.64 12.54
N LYS A 264 -20.16 15.72 13.18
CA LYS A 264 -19.40 16.47 14.18
C LYS A 264 -19.99 16.18 15.56
N ARG A 265 -19.10 16.14 16.55
CA ARG A 265 -19.27 15.66 17.93
C ARG A 265 -20.52 16.13 18.70
N ALA A 266 -21.18 17.20 18.28
CA ALA A 266 -22.33 17.79 18.96
C ALA A 266 -23.66 17.03 18.77
N ILE A 267 -23.85 16.33 17.65
CA ILE A 267 -25.17 15.77 17.29
C ILE A 267 -25.56 14.56 18.16
N GLU A 268 -24.58 13.77 18.63
CA GLU A 268 -24.84 12.62 19.48
C GLU A 268 -25.33 12.97 20.89
N TRP A 269 -24.95 14.13 21.44
CA TRP A 269 -25.45 14.54 22.76
C TRP A 269 -26.92 14.94 22.72
N GLY A 270 -27.37 15.64 21.67
CA GLY A 270 -28.78 15.95 21.45
C GLY A 270 -29.62 14.69 21.20
N ASN A 271 -29.18 13.82 20.29
CA ASN A 271 -29.95 12.63 19.94
C ASN A 271 -30.02 11.59 21.05
N LYS A 272 -29.03 11.51 21.97
CA LYS A 272 -29.07 10.58 23.10
C LYS A 272 -30.07 10.96 24.20
N ILE A 273 -30.54 12.21 24.21
CA ILE A 273 -31.65 12.67 25.04
C ILE A 273 -33.00 12.33 24.37
N ILE A 274 -33.06 12.38 23.04
CA ILE A 274 -34.26 12.07 22.24
C ILE A 274 -34.49 10.55 22.08
N SER A 275 -33.43 9.74 22.02
CA SER A 275 -33.51 8.29 21.78
C SER A 275 -34.15 7.48 22.91
N ASN A 276 -34.41 8.09 24.07
CA ASN A 276 -35.15 7.46 25.17
C ASN A 276 -36.68 7.55 24.98
N VAL A 277 -37.18 8.24 23.94
CA VAL A 277 -38.60 8.26 23.59
C VAL A 277 -38.94 7.01 22.74
N PRO A 278 -39.88 6.14 23.17
CA PRO A 278 -40.20 4.93 22.44
C PRO A 278 -40.83 5.23 21.07
N SER A 279 -40.20 4.71 20.01
CA SER A 279 -40.50 4.96 18.59
C SER A 279 -41.89 4.54 18.10
N ARG A 280 -42.77 4.05 18.98
CA ARG A 280 -44.17 3.69 18.66
C ARG A 280 -45.14 4.88 18.67
N LEU A 281 -44.75 6.04 19.22
CA LEU A 281 -45.58 7.25 19.25
C LEU A 281 -45.37 8.22 18.07
N LEU A 282 -44.47 7.91 17.14
CA LEU A 282 -44.11 8.77 15.99
C LEU A 282 -44.82 8.41 14.67
N LYS A 283 -45.93 7.65 14.71
CA LYS A 283 -46.74 7.31 13.53
C LYS A 283 -48.02 8.16 13.46
N ARG A 284 -48.23 8.79 12.29
CA ARG A 284 -49.37 9.64 11.86
C ARG A 284 -49.35 11.08 12.41
N THR A 285 -49.03 12.02 11.53
CA THR A 285 -50.06 12.90 10.96
C THR A 285 -49.54 13.43 9.62
N ASN A 286 -50.25 13.12 8.53
CA ASN A 286 -50.13 13.88 7.30
C ASN A 286 -51.02 15.11 7.46
N ASN A 287 -50.48 16.31 7.28
CA ASN A 287 -51.30 17.45 6.88
C ASN A 287 -50.49 18.33 5.95
N ASP A 288 -51.11 18.75 4.85
CA ASP A 288 -50.46 19.48 3.78
C ASP A 288 -50.14 20.92 4.21
N ASN A 289 -48.90 21.36 3.96
CA ASN A 289 -48.54 22.77 3.88
C ASN A 289 -47.35 22.88 2.92
N THR A 290 -47.64 23.30 1.69
CA THR A 290 -46.82 23.13 0.47
C THR A 290 -45.62 24.06 0.33
N ILE A 291 -45.09 24.59 1.45
CA ILE A 291 -43.98 25.56 1.48
C ILE A 291 -42.84 25.10 2.42
N ASN A 292 -43.05 24.04 3.21
CA ASN A 292 -42.03 23.51 4.09
C ASN A 292 -41.02 22.65 3.32
N GLU A 293 -39.95 23.29 2.84
CA GLU A 293 -38.73 22.62 2.39
C GLU A 293 -38.21 21.74 3.54
N LYS A 294 -38.43 20.43 3.41
CA LYS A 294 -38.21 19.47 4.49
C LYS A 294 -36.72 19.16 4.59
N VAL A 295 -35.97 20.06 5.23
CA VAL A 295 -34.51 19.95 5.43
C VAL A 295 -34.17 18.66 6.18
N THR A 296 -33.87 17.60 5.45
CA THR A 296 -33.54 16.27 5.97
C THR A 296 -32.08 16.24 6.43
N THR A 297 -31.86 16.52 7.72
CA THR A 297 -30.54 16.50 8.36
C THR A 297 -29.91 15.10 8.29
N THR A 298 -29.05 14.88 7.30
CA THR A 298 -28.40 13.57 7.08
C THR A 298 -27.02 13.57 7.73
N ILE A 299 -26.82 12.71 8.74
CA ILE A 299 -25.55 12.61 9.48
C ILE A 299 -24.63 11.63 8.76
N VAL A 300 -23.56 12.15 8.16
CA VAL A 300 -22.65 11.35 7.33
C VAL A 300 -21.48 10.82 8.15
N ARG A 301 -21.28 9.49 8.17
CA ARG A 301 -20.31 8.80 9.04
C ARG A 301 -19.29 7.97 8.24
N GLY A 302 -18.11 7.73 8.81
CA GLY A 302 -17.09 6.80 8.30
C GLY A 302 -16.90 6.75 6.78
N ILE A 303 -17.29 5.64 6.15
CA ILE A 303 -17.11 5.42 4.70
C ILE A 303 -17.90 6.44 3.87
N GLU A 304 -19.15 6.72 4.26
CA GLU A 304 -19.99 7.73 3.61
C GLU A 304 -19.32 9.12 3.69
N ARG A 305 -18.68 9.43 4.83
CA ARG A 305 -18.02 10.72 5.07
C ARG A 305 -16.83 10.91 4.14
N VAL A 306 -16.06 9.84 3.94
CA VAL A 306 -14.94 9.81 2.99
C VAL A 306 -15.42 10.02 1.56
N GLY A 307 -16.52 9.35 1.15
CA GLY A 307 -17.14 9.54 -0.16
C GLY A 307 -17.70 10.95 -0.37
N PHE A 308 -18.46 11.47 0.60
CA PHE A 308 -19.00 12.83 0.57
C PHE A 308 -17.89 13.88 0.46
N ARG A 309 -16.80 13.77 1.25
CA ARG A 309 -15.63 14.66 1.12
C ARG A 309 -14.90 14.50 -0.22
N ALA A 310 -14.96 13.34 -0.85
CA ALA A 310 -14.48 13.11 -2.21
C ALA A 310 -15.45 13.64 -3.30
N ASN A 311 -16.63 14.14 -2.92
CA ASN A 311 -17.74 14.51 -3.82
C ASN A 311 -18.25 13.31 -4.66
N ILE A 312 -18.37 12.16 -4.01
CA ILE A 312 -18.95 10.92 -4.55
C ILE A 312 -20.30 10.72 -3.83
N GLU A 313 -21.37 10.49 -4.58
CA GLU A 313 -22.69 10.15 -4.00
C GLU A 313 -22.58 8.87 -3.16
N MET A 314 -23.30 8.80 -2.04
CA MET A 314 -23.12 7.73 -1.05
C MET A 314 -23.23 6.33 -1.65
N THR A 315 -24.17 6.13 -2.57
CA THR A 315 -24.41 4.84 -3.21
C THR A 315 -23.38 4.47 -4.28
N ASN A 316 -22.60 5.44 -4.79
CA ASN A 316 -21.59 5.17 -5.81
C ASN A 316 -20.23 4.77 -5.22
N ILE A 317 -20.05 4.77 -3.88
CA ILE A 317 -18.73 4.59 -3.25
C ILE A 317 -18.16 3.20 -3.55
N PHE A 318 -18.97 2.14 -3.39
CA PHE A 318 -18.58 0.76 -3.69
C PHE A 318 -18.18 0.60 -5.16
N MET A 319 -19.06 0.97 -6.09
CA MET A 319 -18.81 0.87 -7.53
C MET A 319 -17.62 1.71 -8.00
N THR A 320 -17.42 2.91 -7.44
CA THR A 320 -16.24 3.74 -7.74
C THR A 320 -14.95 3.01 -7.37
N GLY A 321 -14.85 2.52 -6.13
CA GLY A 321 -13.66 1.79 -5.67
C GLY A 321 -13.42 0.50 -6.46
N LEU A 322 -14.46 -0.27 -6.75
CA LEU A 322 -14.36 -1.49 -7.54
C LEU A 322 -13.86 -1.21 -8.97
N ILE A 323 -14.44 -0.23 -9.66
CA ILE A 323 -14.03 0.12 -11.03
C ILE A 323 -12.59 0.63 -11.03
N PHE A 324 -12.17 1.43 -10.04
CA PHE A 324 -10.77 1.84 -9.92
C PHE A 324 -9.81 0.67 -9.69
N PHE A 325 -10.18 -0.31 -8.87
CA PHE A 325 -9.36 -1.52 -8.68
C PHE A 325 -9.23 -2.31 -9.99
N VAL A 326 -10.34 -2.60 -10.68
CA VAL A 326 -10.33 -3.35 -11.94
C VAL A 326 -9.56 -2.58 -13.03
N PHE A 327 -9.78 -1.26 -13.15
CA PHE A 327 -9.06 -0.39 -14.08
C PHE A 327 -7.55 -0.40 -13.79
N PHE A 328 -7.13 -0.28 -12.53
CA PHE A 328 -5.72 -0.30 -12.15
C PHE A 328 -5.07 -1.66 -12.46
N VAL A 329 -5.76 -2.77 -12.19
CA VAL A 329 -5.29 -4.12 -12.55
C VAL A 329 -5.12 -4.25 -14.07
N VAL A 330 -6.11 -3.85 -14.86
CA VAL A 330 -6.05 -3.89 -16.33
C VAL A 330 -4.96 -2.98 -16.87
N LEU A 331 -4.80 -1.77 -16.34
CA LEU A 331 -3.78 -0.80 -16.74
C LEU A 331 -2.37 -1.35 -16.50
N VAL A 332 -2.09 -1.88 -15.30
CA VAL A 332 -0.76 -2.44 -15.00
C VAL A 332 -0.48 -3.66 -15.86
N LEU A 333 -1.43 -4.61 -15.98
CA LEU A 333 -1.25 -5.78 -16.84
C LEU A 333 -1.08 -5.41 -18.32
N GLY A 334 -1.78 -4.38 -18.79
CA GLY A 334 -1.64 -3.80 -20.13
C GLY A 334 -0.28 -3.17 -20.36
N LEU A 335 0.20 -2.31 -19.45
CA LEU A 335 1.53 -1.69 -19.55
C LEU A 335 2.65 -2.72 -19.60
N VAL A 336 2.60 -3.75 -18.75
CA VAL A 336 3.66 -4.76 -18.74
C VAL A 336 3.54 -5.65 -19.99
N ALA A 337 2.34 -5.90 -20.53
CA ALA A 337 2.16 -6.57 -21.83
C ALA A 337 2.69 -5.76 -23.03
N LEU A 338 2.47 -4.44 -23.03
CA LEU A 338 3.08 -3.52 -24.00
C LEU A 338 4.61 -3.54 -23.88
N PHE A 339 5.15 -3.55 -22.66
CA PHE A 339 6.60 -3.67 -22.44
C PHE A 339 7.16 -5.00 -22.98
N LYS A 340 6.45 -6.12 -22.81
CA LYS A 340 6.80 -7.40 -23.45
C LYS A 340 6.79 -7.31 -24.98
N GLY A 341 5.75 -6.70 -25.56
CA GLY A 341 5.68 -6.47 -27.01
C GLY A 341 6.84 -5.62 -27.52
N TYR A 342 7.17 -4.54 -26.80
CA TYR A 342 8.33 -3.68 -27.06
C TYR A 342 9.65 -4.47 -27.01
N CYS A 343 9.89 -5.27 -25.97
CA CYS A 343 11.09 -6.10 -25.86
C CYS A 343 11.22 -7.14 -27.00
N GLU A 344 10.11 -7.72 -27.47
CA GLU A 344 10.14 -8.62 -28.63
C GLU A 344 10.43 -7.87 -29.94
N VAL A 345 9.82 -6.71 -30.18
CA VAL A 345 10.10 -5.90 -31.38
C VAL A 345 11.53 -5.37 -31.36
N ALA A 346 12.01 -4.86 -30.22
CA ALA A 346 13.36 -4.34 -30.07
C ALA A 346 14.43 -5.42 -30.19
N SER A 347 14.18 -6.65 -29.72
CA SER A 347 15.09 -7.79 -29.96
C SER A 347 15.08 -8.26 -31.41
N LYS A 348 13.92 -8.28 -32.08
CA LYS A 348 13.83 -8.60 -33.53
C LYS A 348 14.51 -7.55 -34.42
N LYS A 349 14.46 -6.27 -34.03
CA LYS A 349 15.13 -5.15 -34.72
C LYS A 349 16.61 -4.98 -34.34
N GLY A 350 17.17 -5.84 -33.48
CA GLY A 350 18.57 -5.74 -33.02
C GLY A 350 18.87 -4.58 -32.07
N TRP A 351 17.89 -3.76 -31.68
CA TRP A 351 18.04 -2.62 -30.75
C TRP A 351 18.45 -3.06 -29.34
N ILE A 352 18.14 -4.31 -28.96
CA ILE A 352 18.49 -4.90 -27.68
C ILE A 352 19.22 -6.24 -27.94
N LYS A 353 20.44 -6.39 -27.41
CA LYS A 353 21.20 -7.65 -27.43
C LYS A 353 20.30 -8.80 -26.94
N GLY A 354 20.20 -9.89 -27.71
CA GLY A 354 19.17 -10.93 -27.54
C GLY A 354 19.01 -11.53 -26.13
N GLY A 355 20.10 -11.60 -25.35
CA GLY A 355 20.11 -12.09 -23.97
C GLY A 355 19.53 -11.14 -22.92
N LYS A 356 19.40 -9.83 -23.21
CA LYS A 356 18.75 -8.89 -22.26
C LYS A 356 17.24 -9.18 -22.21
N PHE A 357 16.71 -9.30 -20.99
CA PHE A 357 15.31 -9.67 -20.71
C PHE A 357 14.87 -11.02 -21.30
N GLN A 358 15.79 -11.96 -21.60
CA GLN A 358 15.44 -13.29 -22.12
C GLN A 358 14.57 -14.08 -21.12
N ASP A 359 14.94 -14.09 -19.84
CA ASP A 359 14.16 -14.73 -18.76
C ASP A 359 12.73 -14.16 -18.68
N PHE A 360 12.58 -12.84 -18.85
CA PHE A 360 11.30 -12.15 -18.86
C PHE A 360 10.46 -12.50 -20.10
N ARG A 361 11.08 -12.60 -21.28
CA ARG A 361 10.40 -12.97 -22.54
C ARG A 361 9.90 -14.42 -22.51
N ASN A 362 10.73 -15.34 -22.05
CA ASN A 362 10.39 -16.76 -21.96
C ASN A 362 9.42 -17.05 -20.81
N GLY A 363 9.67 -16.48 -19.62
CA GLY A 363 8.86 -16.63 -18.41
C GLY A 363 7.62 -15.72 -18.34
N TRP A 364 7.34 -14.95 -19.39
CA TRP A 364 6.36 -13.86 -19.42
C TRP A 364 5.01 -14.19 -18.77
N LYS A 365 4.40 -15.33 -19.15
CA LYS A 365 3.09 -15.77 -18.64
C LYS A 365 3.10 -16.07 -17.13
N ILE A 366 4.25 -16.47 -16.57
CA ILE A 366 4.43 -16.76 -15.14
C ILE A 366 4.57 -15.44 -14.37
N ILE A 367 5.39 -14.51 -14.88
CA ILE A 367 5.60 -13.18 -14.31
C ILE A 367 4.29 -12.40 -14.28
N MET A 368 3.49 -12.44 -15.36
CA MET A 368 2.15 -11.83 -15.41
C MET A 368 1.20 -12.37 -14.35
N ARG A 369 1.20 -13.69 -14.10
CA ARG A 369 0.41 -14.29 -13.02
C ARG A 369 0.89 -13.79 -11.65
N GLY A 370 2.19 -13.70 -11.42
CA GLY A 370 2.76 -13.15 -10.18
C GLY A 370 2.43 -11.67 -9.96
N ILE A 371 2.42 -10.85 -11.03
CA ILE A 371 1.99 -9.45 -10.98
C ILE A 371 0.49 -9.35 -10.66
N LEU A 372 -0.37 -10.12 -11.32
CA LEU A 372 -1.80 -10.17 -11.04
C LEU A 372 -2.07 -10.48 -9.55
N PHE A 373 -1.49 -11.55 -9.02
CA PHE A 373 -1.70 -11.90 -7.60
C PHE A 373 -1.12 -10.84 -6.65
N ARG A 374 -0.01 -10.17 -7.00
CA ARG A 374 0.53 -9.03 -6.22
C ARG A 374 -0.43 -7.85 -6.20
N LEU A 375 -1.07 -7.52 -7.33
CA LEU A 375 -2.08 -6.46 -7.40
C LEU A 375 -3.34 -6.82 -6.61
N VAL A 376 -3.78 -8.08 -6.67
CA VAL A 376 -4.89 -8.60 -5.85
C VAL A 376 -4.57 -8.49 -4.36
N LEU A 377 -3.33 -8.78 -3.93
CA LEU A 377 -2.88 -8.60 -2.54
C LEU A 377 -2.90 -7.12 -2.11
N ILE A 378 -2.44 -6.21 -2.98
CA ILE A 378 -2.41 -4.75 -2.72
C ILE A 378 -3.84 -4.18 -2.60
N GLY A 379 -4.77 -4.63 -3.46
CA GLY A 379 -6.18 -4.23 -3.41
C GLY A 379 -7.03 -5.00 -2.39
N PHE A 380 -6.51 -6.04 -1.75
CA PHE A 380 -7.26 -6.88 -0.81
C PHE A 380 -7.88 -6.11 0.36
N PRO A 381 -7.20 -5.16 1.03
CA PRO A 381 -7.80 -4.40 2.12
C PRO A 381 -8.94 -3.49 1.65
N GLN A 382 -8.74 -2.80 0.52
CA GLN A 382 -9.77 -1.97 -0.12
C GLN A 382 -11.03 -2.80 -0.44
N MET A 383 -10.86 -3.90 -1.17
CA MET A 383 -12.00 -4.69 -1.64
C MET A 383 -12.68 -5.42 -0.49
N CYS A 384 -11.95 -5.89 0.54
CA CYS A 384 -12.58 -6.42 1.74
C CYS A 384 -13.46 -5.37 2.43
N ILE A 385 -12.97 -4.15 2.67
CA ILE A 385 -13.76 -3.10 3.34
C ILE A 385 -14.99 -2.73 2.51
N LEU A 386 -14.81 -2.44 1.22
CA LEU A 386 -15.89 -1.96 0.36
C LEU A 386 -16.94 -3.05 0.07
N CYS A 387 -16.52 -4.30 -0.22
CA CYS A 387 -17.48 -5.39 -0.43
C CYS A 387 -18.27 -5.69 0.85
N LEU A 388 -17.62 -5.76 2.01
CA LEU A 388 -18.31 -6.03 3.28
C LEU A 388 -19.25 -4.88 3.67
N TRP A 389 -18.88 -3.63 3.39
CA TRP A 389 -19.75 -2.48 3.58
C TRP A 389 -20.99 -2.52 2.68
N GLU A 390 -20.84 -2.90 1.40
CA GLU A 390 -21.98 -3.05 0.48
C GLU A 390 -23.00 -4.08 0.97
N LEU A 391 -22.57 -5.18 1.62
CA LEU A 391 -23.50 -6.14 2.24
C LEU A 391 -24.39 -5.53 3.34
N THR A 392 -23.97 -4.40 3.94
CA THR A 392 -24.73 -3.66 4.94
C THR A 392 -25.66 -2.60 4.36
N ARG A 393 -25.28 -1.95 3.25
CA ARG A 393 -26.08 -0.88 2.59
C ARG A 393 -27.08 -1.44 1.61
N ARG A 394 -26.64 -2.36 0.74
CA ARG A 394 -27.42 -3.02 -0.30
C ARG A 394 -28.04 -2.01 -1.27
N ASP A 395 -27.18 -1.18 -1.85
CA ASP A 395 -27.57 -0.04 -2.68
C ASP A 395 -28.12 -0.49 -4.05
N SER A 396 -27.75 -1.70 -4.51
CA SER A 396 -28.41 -2.44 -5.60
C SER A 396 -28.23 -3.97 -5.43
N PRO A 397 -29.23 -4.81 -5.81
CA PRO A 397 -29.07 -6.27 -5.86
C PRO A 397 -27.85 -6.74 -6.67
N ALA A 398 -27.55 -6.08 -7.79
CA ALA A 398 -26.41 -6.46 -8.63
C ALA A 398 -25.06 -6.06 -8.01
N GLU A 399 -25.02 -4.97 -7.25
CA GLU A 399 -23.84 -4.52 -6.53
C GLU A 399 -23.52 -5.45 -5.36
N VAL A 400 -24.54 -5.92 -4.63
CA VAL A 400 -24.41 -6.98 -3.62
C VAL A 400 -23.85 -8.28 -4.22
N VAL A 401 -24.38 -8.74 -5.36
CA VAL A 401 -23.86 -9.96 -6.04
C VAL A 401 -22.40 -9.77 -6.46
N LEU A 402 -22.07 -8.61 -7.01
CA LEU A 402 -20.70 -8.26 -7.43
C LEU A 402 -19.75 -8.19 -6.22
N ALA A 403 -20.18 -7.61 -5.10
CA ALA A 403 -19.44 -7.56 -3.84
C ALA A 403 -19.13 -8.96 -3.30
N VAL A 404 -20.12 -9.86 -3.26
CA VAL A 404 -19.95 -11.26 -2.84
C VAL A 404 -18.96 -11.98 -3.76
N PHE A 405 -19.13 -11.87 -5.08
CA PHE A 405 -18.26 -12.55 -6.05
C PHE A 405 -16.81 -12.05 -5.98
N MET A 406 -16.60 -10.73 -5.88
CA MET A 406 -15.27 -10.13 -5.74
C MET A 406 -14.60 -10.52 -4.42
N LEU A 407 -15.34 -10.49 -3.30
CA LEU A 407 -14.82 -10.86 -1.99
C LEU A 407 -14.40 -12.34 -1.95
N ILE A 408 -15.27 -13.24 -2.41
CA ILE A 408 -14.99 -14.69 -2.43
C ILE A 408 -13.84 -15.00 -3.39
N SER A 409 -13.85 -14.46 -4.61
CA SER A 409 -12.79 -14.74 -5.60
C SER A 409 -11.41 -14.21 -5.17
N MET A 410 -11.33 -13.02 -4.55
CA MET A 410 -10.07 -12.49 -4.00
C MET A 410 -9.60 -13.29 -2.78
N ALA A 411 -10.49 -13.61 -1.83
CA ALA A 411 -10.14 -14.41 -0.66
C ALA A 411 -9.71 -15.84 -1.04
N ALA A 412 -10.45 -16.50 -1.95
CA ALA A 412 -10.13 -17.85 -2.42
C ALA A 412 -8.82 -17.88 -3.23
N SER A 413 -8.57 -16.89 -4.10
CA SER A 413 -7.35 -16.85 -4.91
C SER A 413 -6.10 -16.57 -4.08
N LEU A 414 -6.15 -15.66 -3.09
CA LEU A 414 -5.06 -15.42 -2.14
C LEU A 414 -4.89 -16.59 -1.16
N GLY A 415 -5.98 -17.17 -0.66
CA GLY A 415 -5.95 -18.35 0.21
C GLY A 415 -5.34 -19.57 -0.49
N PHE A 416 -5.73 -19.84 -1.73
CA PHE A 416 -5.13 -20.89 -2.57
C PHE A 416 -3.65 -20.64 -2.85
N ALA A 417 -3.26 -19.39 -3.11
CA ALA A 417 -1.85 -19.01 -3.30
C ALA A 417 -1.02 -19.26 -2.02
N ALA A 418 -1.52 -18.81 -0.86
CA ALA A 418 -0.87 -19.03 0.43
C ALA A 418 -0.78 -20.52 0.81
N PHE A 419 -1.85 -21.29 0.59
CA PHE A 419 -1.86 -22.75 0.78
C PHE A 419 -0.84 -23.44 -0.13
N THR A 420 -0.75 -23.02 -1.39
CA THR A 420 0.24 -23.57 -2.35
C THR A 420 1.67 -23.27 -1.91
N VAL A 421 1.95 -22.06 -1.42
CA VAL A 421 3.26 -21.70 -0.83
C VAL A 421 3.60 -22.60 0.36
N ILE A 422 2.66 -22.82 1.28
CA ILE A 422 2.88 -23.69 2.45
C ILE A 422 3.10 -25.15 2.03
N ARG A 423 2.34 -25.67 1.06
CA ARG A 423 2.53 -27.04 0.54
C ARG A 423 3.91 -27.20 -0.12
N LEU A 424 4.35 -26.21 -0.90
CA LEU A 424 5.68 -26.21 -1.52
C LEU A 424 6.80 -26.10 -0.48
N ALA A 425 6.63 -25.25 0.53
CA ALA A 425 7.58 -25.10 1.64
C ALA A 425 7.69 -26.39 2.47
N LYS A 426 6.58 -27.05 2.83
CA LYS A 426 6.61 -28.36 3.51
C LYS A 426 7.37 -29.42 2.70
N ARG A 427 7.04 -29.58 1.41
CA ARG A 427 7.78 -30.48 0.50
C ARG A 427 9.29 -30.17 0.44
N SER A 428 9.67 -28.89 0.52
CA SER A 428 11.08 -28.48 0.52
C SER A 428 11.83 -28.78 1.83
N VAL A 429 11.13 -28.68 2.97
CA VAL A 429 11.65 -29.09 4.28
C VAL A 429 11.83 -30.61 4.33
N GLU A 430 10.86 -31.37 3.81
CA GLU A 430 10.93 -32.84 3.73
C GLU A 430 12.10 -33.32 2.86
N LEU A 431 12.29 -32.74 1.67
CA LEU A 431 13.30 -33.19 0.70
C LEU A 431 14.71 -32.65 0.95
N HIS A 432 14.84 -31.41 1.43
CA HIS A 432 16.15 -30.71 1.50
C HIS A 432 16.49 -30.19 2.90
N LYS A 433 15.68 -30.49 3.93
CA LYS A 433 15.82 -29.97 5.31
C LYS A 433 15.87 -28.45 5.43
N ASN A 434 15.57 -27.71 4.36
CA ASN A 434 15.65 -26.25 4.31
C ASN A 434 14.47 -25.68 3.50
N PRO A 435 13.58 -24.86 4.11
CA PRO A 435 12.43 -24.28 3.41
C PRO A 435 12.83 -23.32 2.27
N ALA A 436 14.06 -22.81 2.28
CA ALA A 436 14.55 -21.90 1.26
C ALA A 436 14.84 -22.61 -0.07
N TYR A 437 15.12 -23.93 -0.08
CA TYR A 437 15.67 -24.60 -1.26
C TYR A 437 14.74 -24.49 -2.47
N ILE A 438 13.61 -25.22 -2.48
CA ILE A 438 12.67 -25.20 -3.63
C ILE A 438 12.07 -23.81 -3.81
N LEU A 439 11.86 -23.10 -2.70
CA LEU A 439 11.15 -21.82 -2.67
C LEU A 439 11.93 -20.66 -3.33
N TYR A 440 13.26 -20.76 -3.42
CA TYR A 440 14.12 -19.77 -4.08
C TYR A 440 14.94 -20.32 -5.25
N SER A 441 15.10 -21.65 -5.38
CA SER A 441 15.82 -22.28 -6.50
C SER A 441 14.97 -22.46 -7.76
N ASP A 442 13.66 -22.67 -7.63
CA ASP A 442 12.76 -22.75 -8.78
C ASP A 442 12.34 -21.34 -9.23
N PRO A 443 12.78 -20.87 -10.42
CA PRO A 443 12.39 -19.57 -10.93
C PRO A 443 10.89 -19.51 -11.29
N ALA A 444 10.21 -20.64 -11.55
CA ALA A 444 8.78 -20.66 -11.79
C ALA A 444 7.99 -20.41 -10.50
N ALA A 445 8.31 -21.10 -9.40
CA ALA A 445 7.75 -20.84 -8.08
C ALA A 445 8.04 -19.41 -7.62
N LEU A 446 9.29 -18.94 -7.72
CA LEU A 446 9.70 -17.62 -7.28
C LEU A 446 8.99 -16.49 -8.04
N ASN A 447 8.90 -16.56 -9.37
CA ASN A 447 8.19 -15.53 -10.15
C ASN A 447 6.67 -15.58 -9.96
N LYS A 448 6.08 -16.76 -9.74
CA LYS A 448 4.63 -16.93 -9.58
C LYS A 448 4.13 -16.55 -8.18
N TRP A 449 4.87 -16.96 -7.14
CA TRP A 449 4.43 -16.92 -5.75
C TRP A 449 5.30 -16.05 -4.83
N GLY A 450 6.51 -15.68 -5.26
CA GLY A 450 7.49 -14.94 -4.45
C GLY A 450 6.96 -13.65 -3.83
N PHE A 451 6.00 -12.99 -4.46
CA PHE A 451 5.38 -11.78 -3.91
C PHE A 451 4.73 -11.98 -2.52
N LEU A 452 4.37 -13.21 -2.13
CA LEU A 452 3.81 -13.50 -0.80
C LEU A 452 4.90 -13.61 0.27
N TYR A 453 5.99 -14.32 -0.01
CA TYR A 453 6.95 -14.76 1.00
C TYR A 453 8.31 -14.09 0.96
N VAL A 454 8.71 -13.44 -0.15
CA VAL A 454 10.04 -12.82 -0.31
C VAL A 454 10.26 -11.66 0.67
N GLN A 455 9.19 -11.03 1.17
CA GLN A 455 9.28 -10.01 2.23
C GLN A 455 9.58 -10.60 3.63
N TYR A 456 9.34 -11.89 3.81
CA TYR A 456 9.57 -12.62 5.07
C TYR A 456 10.88 -13.41 5.02
N ARG A 457 11.41 -13.74 6.19
CA ARG A 457 12.52 -14.68 6.32
C ARG A 457 12.09 -16.05 5.79
N ALA A 458 12.99 -16.83 5.20
CA ALA A 458 12.65 -18.13 4.62
C ALA A 458 12.03 -19.12 5.64
N THR A 459 12.37 -18.99 6.93
CA THR A 459 11.78 -19.79 8.03
C THR A 459 10.38 -19.33 8.46
N ALA A 460 9.95 -18.13 8.06
CA ALA A 460 8.70 -17.47 8.46
C ALA A 460 7.66 -17.45 7.33
N TYR A 461 7.77 -18.34 6.34
CA TYR A 461 6.89 -18.41 5.17
C TYR A 461 5.38 -18.50 5.50
N TYR A 462 5.04 -19.05 6.68
CA TYR A 462 3.66 -19.19 7.14
C TYR A 462 3.01 -17.87 7.57
N CYS A 463 3.78 -16.80 7.82
CA CYS A 463 3.28 -15.49 8.27
C CYS A 463 2.33 -14.81 7.27
N VAL A 464 2.31 -15.27 6.01
CA VAL A 464 1.34 -14.84 4.99
C VAL A 464 -0.12 -15.05 5.45
N ILE A 465 -0.44 -16.21 6.05
CA ILE A 465 -1.82 -16.51 6.46
C ILE A 465 -2.29 -15.60 7.61
N PRO A 466 -1.56 -15.47 8.74
CA PRO A 466 -1.92 -14.53 9.80
C PRO A 466 -2.09 -13.09 9.31
N VAL A 467 -1.29 -12.63 8.34
CA VAL A 467 -1.42 -11.26 7.79
C VAL A 467 -2.65 -11.11 6.90
N LEU A 468 -2.99 -12.11 6.08
CA LEU A 468 -4.25 -12.11 5.32
C LEU A 468 -5.47 -12.14 6.25
N VAL A 469 -5.43 -12.94 7.31
CA VAL A 469 -6.48 -12.99 8.34
C VAL A 469 -6.59 -11.66 9.08
N TYR A 470 -5.47 -11.03 9.49
CA TYR A 470 -5.46 -9.70 10.09
C TYR A 470 -6.15 -8.67 9.18
N ILE A 471 -5.77 -8.60 7.90
CA ILE A 471 -6.37 -7.66 6.93
C ILE A 471 -7.88 -7.90 6.82
N LEU A 472 -8.31 -9.16 6.70
CA LEU A 472 -9.71 -9.53 6.59
C LEU A 472 -10.52 -9.17 7.86
N VAL A 473 -10.01 -9.51 9.05
CA VAL A 473 -10.68 -9.20 10.34
C VAL A 473 -10.74 -7.69 10.58
N LYS A 474 -9.65 -6.96 10.33
CA LYS A 474 -9.65 -5.48 10.38
C LYS A 474 -10.67 -4.89 9.41
N SER A 475 -10.76 -5.43 8.20
CA SER A 475 -11.72 -5.00 7.18
C SER A 475 -13.16 -5.31 7.58
N MET A 476 -13.43 -6.42 8.27
CA MET A 476 -14.75 -6.75 8.82
C MET A 476 -15.23 -5.71 9.82
N PHE A 477 -14.40 -5.31 10.80
CA PHE A 477 -14.80 -4.27 11.74
C PHE A 477 -14.96 -2.90 11.07
N ILE A 478 -14.14 -2.56 10.06
CA ILE A 478 -14.30 -1.29 9.34
C ILE A 478 -15.57 -1.29 8.48
N GLY A 479 -15.82 -2.33 7.68
CA GLY A 479 -16.97 -2.40 6.77
C GLY A 479 -18.30 -2.65 7.49
N LEU A 480 -18.36 -3.62 8.41
CA LEU A 480 -19.61 -4.10 9.01
C LEU A 480 -20.05 -3.29 10.24
N ALA A 481 -19.12 -2.78 11.06
CA ALA A 481 -19.45 -2.12 12.33
C ALA A 481 -19.70 -0.61 12.22
N GLN A 482 -20.05 -0.09 11.03
CA GLN A 482 -20.34 1.33 10.81
C GLN A 482 -21.44 1.92 11.72
N PRO A 483 -22.49 1.18 12.16
CA PRO A 483 -23.45 1.70 13.14
C PRO A 483 -22.92 1.82 14.57
N ALA A 484 -21.78 1.20 14.89
CA ALA A 484 -21.30 1.00 16.26
C ALA A 484 -19.83 1.49 16.44
N PRO A 485 -19.60 2.82 16.43
CA PRO A 485 -18.24 3.40 16.45
C PRO A 485 -17.41 2.98 17.67
N LEU A 486 -18.04 2.79 18.82
CA LEU A 486 -17.37 2.31 20.03
C LEU A 486 -16.83 0.88 19.87
N VAL A 487 -17.67 -0.03 19.36
CA VAL A 487 -17.29 -1.44 19.12
C VAL A 487 -16.16 -1.50 18.09
N GLN A 488 -16.26 -0.71 17.03
CA GLN A 488 -15.24 -0.60 16.00
C GLN A 488 -13.89 -0.12 16.57
N ALA A 489 -13.88 0.90 17.43
CA ALA A 489 -12.65 1.40 18.05
C ALA A 489 -11.98 0.37 18.98
N VAL A 490 -12.76 -0.26 19.86
CA VAL A 490 -12.25 -1.28 20.79
C VAL A 490 -11.73 -2.50 20.04
N ALA A 491 -12.44 -2.97 19.02
CA ALA A 491 -11.99 -4.08 18.18
C ALA A 491 -10.69 -3.77 17.44
N LEU A 492 -10.58 -2.58 16.83
CA LEU A 492 -9.35 -2.13 16.18
C LEU A 492 -8.18 -2.06 17.17
N LEU A 493 -8.42 -1.65 18.43
CA LEU A 493 -7.37 -1.55 19.45
C LEU A 493 -6.80 -2.93 19.76
N ILE A 494 -7.67 -3.91 20.00
CA ILE A 494 -7.28 -5.31 20.27
C ILE A 494 -6.51 -5.89 19.08
N ILE A 495 -6.96 -5.62 17.86
CA ILE A 495 -6.34 -6.11 16.62
C ILE A 495 -4.94 -5.51 16.42
N GLU A 496 -4.77 -4.20 16.51
CA GLU A 496 -3.45 -3.57 16.34
C GLU A 496 -2.50 -3.91 17.49
N ALA A 497 -3.00 -4.08 18.73
CA ALA A 497 -2.20 -4.59 19.85
C ALA A 497 -1.67 -6.01 19.58
N ALA A 498 -2.54 -6.91 19.12
CA ALA A 498 -2.16 -8.28 18.78
C ALA A 498 -1.12 -8.31 17.64
N VAL A 499 -1.27 -7.47 16.62
CA VAL A 499 -0.29 -7.34 15.52
C VAL A 499 1.03 -6.75 16.00
N LEU A 500 1.03 -5.73 16.86
CA LEU A 500 2.25 -5.15 17.43
C LEU A 500 3.03 -6.18 18.26
N ILE A 501 2.34 -6.97 19.09
CA ILE A 501 2.95 -8.06 19.87
C ILE A 501 3.51 -9.13 18.93
N ALA A 502 2.72 -9.62 17.97
CA ALA A 502 3.14 -10.65 17.02
C ALA A 502 4.35 -10.20 16.17
N ALA A 503 4.34 -8.96 15.67
CA ALA A 503 5.44 -8.37 14.91
C ALA A 503 6.73 -8.26 15.74
N SER A 504 6.60 -7.86 17.02
CA SER A 504 7.73 -7.66 17.94
C SER A 504 8.38 -8.97 18.39
N VAL A 505 7.58 -10.03 18.56
CA VAL A 505 8.03 -11.37 18.97
C VAL A 505 8.54 -12.18 17.79
N LEU A 506 7.73 -12.37 16.74
CA LEU A 506 8.07 -13.26 15.62
C LEU A 506 9.17 -12.67 14.72
N ARG A 507 9.23 -11.34 14.60
CA ARG A 507 10.16 -10.60 13.71
C ARG A 507 10.29 -11.26 12.32
N PRO A 508 9.15 -11.41 11.60
CA PRO A 508 9.06 -12.29 10.44
C PRO A 508 9.74 -11.75 9.19
N TRP A 509 10.12 -10.46 9.14
CA TRP A 509 10.64 -9.83 7.93
C TRP A 509 12.09 -10.23 7.63
N MET A 510 12.46 -10.12 6.35
CA MET A 510 13.75 -10.53 5.78
C MET A 510 15.00 -10.10 6.59
N ASP A 511 15.08 -8.83 6.99
CA ASP A 511 16.27 -8.23 7.63
C ASP A 511 15.96 -7.60 8.98
N LYS A 512 16.98 -7.40 9.84
CA LYS A 512 16.85 -6.59 11.06
C LYS A 512 16.33 -5.17 10.77
N LYS A 513 16.77 -4.54 9.66
CA LYS A 513 16.31 -3.21 9.23
C LYS A 513 14.82 -3.22 8.84
N THR A 514 14.40 -4.17 7.99
CA THR A 514 13.00 -4.30 7.56
C THR A 514 12.07 -4.72 8.70
N ASN A 515 12.56 -5.49 9.68
CA ASN A 515 11.85 -5.76 10.93
C ASN A 515 11.61 -4.48 11.73
N ILE A 516 12.65 -3.67 11.97
CA ILE A 516 12.50 -2.37 12.66
C ILE A 516 11.50 -1.46 11.93
N PHE A 517 11.57 -1.41 10.59
CA PHE A 517 10.66 -0.62 9.75
C PHE A 517 9.19 -1.02 9.85
N ASN A 518 8.89 -2.33 9.89
CA ASN A 518 7.51 -2.79 9.98
C ASN A 518 6.99 -2.80 11.43
N ILE A 519 7.85 -3.03 12.43
CA ILE A 519 7.50 -2.89 13.85
C ILE A 519 7.17 -1.42 14.18
N SER A 520 7.90 -0.45 13.63
CA SER A 520 7.55 0.97 13.81
C SER A 520 6.22 1.34 13.14
N ILE A 521 5.92 0.79 11.96
CA ILE A 521 4.59 0.94 11.33
C ILE A 521 3.49 0.37 12.23
N ALA A 522 3.68 -0.83 12.79
CA ALA A 522 2.72 -1.43 13.73
C ALA A 522 2.56 -0.59 15.01
N ALA A 523 3.65 -0.03 15.55
CA ALA A 523 3.61 0.82 16.74
C ALA A 523 2.86 2.14 16.50
N VAL A 524 3.06 2.78 15.34
CA VAL A 524 2.33 3.99 14.96
C VAL A 524 0.85 3.68 14.66
N ASN A 525 0.53 2.55 14.03
CA ASN A 525 -0.85 2.12 13.84
C ASN A 525 -1.56 1.85 15.18
N PHE A 526 -0.90 1.19 16.13
CA PHE A 526 -1.43 0.98 17.48
C PHE A 526 -1.67 2.31 18.22
N PHE A 527 -0.70 3.23 18.17
CA PHE A 527 -0.85 4.60 18.71
C PHE A 527 -2.04 5.35 18.08
N ASN A 528 -2.20 5.26 16.76
CA ASN A 528 -3.32 5.86 16.03
C ASN A 528 -4.67 5.33 16.49
N VAL A 529 -4.76 4.04 16.84
CA VAL A 529 -6.01 3.46 17.35
C VAL A 529 -6.25 3.80 18.82
N ILE A 530 -5.21 4.00 19.63
CA ILE A 530 -5.36 4.61 20.97
C ILE A 530 -5.99 6.01 20.84
N LEU A 531 -5.48 6.86 19.94
CA LEU A 531 -6.06 8.19 19.67
C LEU A 531 -7.50 8.10 19.15
N LEU A 532 -7.80 7.12 18.27
CA LEU A 532 -9.14 6.84 17.77
C LEU A 532 -10.10 6.45 18.91
N LEU A 533 -9.65 5.70 19.92
CA LEU A 533 -10.47 5.38 21.10
C LEU A 533 -10.83 6.65 21.87
N PHE A 534 -9.91 7.61 22.07
CA PHE A 534 -10.26 8.90 22.66
C PHE A 534 -11.37 9.61 21.86
N PHE A 535 -11.35 9.54 20.52
CA PHE A 535 -12.39 10.16 19.68
C PHE A 535 -13.80 9.53 19.85
N THR A 536 -13.94 8.34 20.47
CA THR A 536 -15.26 7.72 20.75
C THR A 536 -16.00 8.26 21.97
N GLN A 537 -15.49 9.29 22.65
CA GLN A 537 -16.09 9.92 23.84
C GLN A 537 -16.20 9.05 25.12
N VAL A 538 -15.63 7.84 25.17
CA VAL A 538 -15.73 6.93 26.34
C VAL A 538 -15.36 7.60 27.67
N PHE A 539 -14.38 8.50 27.66
CA PHE A 539 -13.90 9.19 28.85
C PHE A 539 -14.57 10.56 29.11
N ASN A 540 -15.61 10.93 28.34
CA ASN A 540 -16.33 12.21 28.44
C ASN A 540 -15.43 13.47 28.41
N GLN A 541 -14.23 13.40 27.82
CA GLN A 541 -13.25 14.49 27.89
C GLN A 541 -13.69 15.75 27.10
N PRO A 542 -13.28 16.96 27.50
CA PRO A 542 -13.68 18.21 26.84
C PRO A 542 -13.30 18.28 25.36
N GLY A 543 -13.89 19.25 24.64
CA GLY A 543 -13.60 19.48 23.22
C GLY A 543 -12.11 19.68 22.94
N LEU A 544 -11.44 20.42 23.81
CA LEU A 544 -10.02 20.78 23.75
C LEU A 544 -9.11 19.56 23.65
N VAL A 545 -9.28 18.59 24.54
CA VAL A 545 -8.48 17.35 24.50
C VAL A 545 -8.69 16.61 23.19
N THR A 546 -9.91 16.58 22.65
CA THR A 546 -10.20 15.95 21.35
C THR A 546 -9.53 16.68 20.18
N GLY A 547 -9.53 18.02 20.20
CA GLY A 547 -8.81 18.85 19.21
C GLY A 547 -7.30 18.66 19.29
N ILE A 548 -6.71 18.77 20.47
CA ILE A 548 -5.27 18.56 20.72
C ILE A 548 -4.83 17.16 20.28
N MET A 549 -5.58 16.12 20.65
CA MET A 549 -5.27 14.74 20.24
C MET A 549 -5.39 14.55 18.71
N GLY A 550 -6.25 15.32 18.04
CA GLY A 550 -6.29 15.39 16.58
C GLY A 550 -5.04 16.04 15.96
N VAL A 551 -4.50 17.09 16.57
CA VAL A 551 -3.23 17.71 16.16
C VAL A 551 -2.06 16.75 16.40
N VAL A 552 -2.00 16.09 17.56
CA VAL A 552 -0.99 15.06 17.86
C VAL A 552 -1.06 13.91 16.85
N PHE A 553 -2.26 13.44 16.51
CA PHE A 553 -2.45 12.44 15.44
C PHE A 553 -1.81 12.91 14.12
N PHE A 554 -2.13 14.12 13.68
CA PHE A 554 -1.60 14.67 12.43
C PHE A 554 -0.06 14.78 12.48
N VAL A 555 0.50 15.41 13.50
CA VAL A 555 1.95 15.66 13.60
C VAL A 555 2.75 14.35 13.64
N VAL A 556 2.33 13.37 14.46
CA VAL A 556 3.02 12.08 14.54
C VAL A 556 2.98 11.33 13.21
N ASN A 557 1.83 11.29 12.52
CA ASN A 557 1.72 10.61 11.23
C ASN A 557 2.42 11.36 10.10
N ALA A 558 2.44 12.70 10.12
CA ALA A 558 3.16 13.50 9.12
C ALA A 558 4.68 13.33 9.23
N VAL A 559 5.23 13.42 10.45
CA VAL A 559 6.65 13.16 10.71
C VAL A 559 7.00 11.71 10.36
N PHE A 560 6.17 10.75 10.74
CA PHE A 560 6.42 9.35 10.42
C PHE A 560 6.35 9.07 8.92
N ALA A 561 5.35 9.59 8.19
CA ALA A 561 5.25 9.48 6.74
C ALA A 561 6.48 10.06 6.03
N LEU A 562 6.96 11.22 6.47
CA LEU A 562 8.19 11.84 5.99
C LEU A 562 9.42 10.95 6.23
N ILE A 563 9.53 10.35 7.43
CA ILE A 563 10.59 9.38 7.74
C ILE A 563 10.50 8.15 6.83
N LEU A 564 9.31 7.57 6.60
CA LEU A 564 9.14 6.41 5.73
C LEU A 564 9.53 6.73 4.27
N LEU A 565 9.14 7.91 3.76
CA LEU A 565 9.49 8.39 2.41
C LEU A 565 11.00 8.58 2.23
N ILE A 566 11.68 9.20 3.20
CA ILE A 566 13.14 9.40 3.16
C ILE A 566 13.90 8.08 3.34
N LEU A 567 13.42 7.21 4.24
CA LEU A 567 14.12 5.98 4.60
C LEU A 567 14.01 4.90 3.50
N GLY A 568 12.93 4.89 2.71
CA GLY A 568 12.71 3.96 1.61
C GLY A 568 13.92 3.81 0.66
N PRO A 569 14.38 4.89 0.01
CA PRO A 569 15.58 4.88 -0.83
C PRO A 569 16.88 4.59 -0.06
N HIS A 570 17.03 5.10 1.17
CA HIS A 570 18.28 4.96 1.92
C HIS A 570 18.53 3.56 2.48
N LEU A 571 17.48 2.76 2.71
CA LEU A 571 17.62 1.35 3.11
C LEU A 571 18.25 0.46 2.02
N VAL A 572 18.19 0.87 0.75
CA VAL A 572 18.69 0.12 -0.41
C VAL A 572 20.23 0.11 -0.50
N ARG A 573 20.90 1.05 0.17
CA ARG A 573 22.30 1.44 -0.14
C ARG A 573 23.38 0.67 0.62
N ASN A 574 23.17 -0.63 0.87
CA ASN A 574 24.16 -1.54 1.48
C ASN A 574 24.57 -2.66 0.50
N PRO A 575 25.64 -2.49 -0.31
CA PRO A 575 26.24 -3.59 -1.09
C PRO A 575 27.10 -4.57 -0.24
N ASP A 576 27.34 -4.28 1.04
CA ASP A 576 28.38 -4.92 1.84
C ASP A 576 27.92 -6.06 2.78
N THR A 577 26.92 -6.85 2.39
CA THR A 577 26.61 -8.14 3.07
C THR A 577 27.35 -9.34 2.46
N ARG A 578 28.28 -9.11 1.52
CA ARG A 578 28.98 -10.13 0.73
C ARG A 578 29.83 -11.13 1.55
N TYR A 579 30.15 -10.81 2.81
CA TYR A 579 31.01 -11.63 3.68
C TYR A 579 30.54 -11.70 5.16
N GLN A 580 29.23 -11.71 5.43
CA GLN A 580 28.72 -12.18 6.72
C GLN A 580 28.26 -13.64 6.60
N PRO A 581 28.57 -14.53 7.56
CA PRO A 581 28.00 -15.89 7.57
C PRO A 581 26.47 -15.79 7.59
N MET A 582 25.85 -16.20 6.48
CA MET A 582 24.53 -15.73 6.10
C MET A 582 23.45 -16.50 6.87
N ARG A 583 22.69 -15.84 7.75
CA ARG A 583 21.66 -16.49 8.59
C ARG A 583 20.37 -16.90 7.84
N ASP A 584 20.41 -16.89 6.50
CA ASP A 584 19.32 -17.20 5.57
C ASP A 584 19.93 -17.47 4.17
N ASP A 585 20.21 -18.73 3.83
CA ASP A 585 20.96 -19.15 2.63
C ASP A 585 20.30 -18.84 1.28
N ARG A 586 19.09 -18.24 1.23
CA ARG A 586 18.31 -18.05 -0.01
C ARG A 586 19.11 -17.51 -1.21
N GLY A 587 20.08 -16.63 -0.97
CA GLY A 587 20.88 -15.98 -2.02
C GLY A 587 21.79 -16.94 -2.80
N SER A 588 22.20 -18.08 -2.22
CA SER A 588 23.00 -19.10 -2.92
C SER A 588 22.14 -19.99 -3.84
N PHE A 589 20.83 -20.06 -3.59
CA PHE A 589 19.87 -20.83 -4.38
C PHE A 589 19.33 -20.05 -5.59
N MET A 590 19.37 -18.71 -5.55
CA MET A 590 18.89 -17.83 -6.63
C MET A 590 19.88 -17.74 -7.80
N LYS A 591 19.95 -18.77 -8.63
CA LYS A 591 20.80 -18.79 -9.85
C LYS A 591 20.18 -17.97 -11.00
N SER A 592 20.90 -16.96 -11.48
CA SER A 592 20.59 -16.30 -12.76
C SER A 592 21.04 -17.19 -13.93
N GLN A 593 20.08 -17.76 -14.68
CA GLN A 593 20.42 -18.63 -15.83
C GLN A 593 21.25 -17.90 -16.90
N THR A 594 21.04 -16.59 -17.06
CA THR A 594 21.75 -15.73 -18.02
C THR A 594 23.25 -15.58 -17.76
N GLN A 595 23.72 -15.61 -16.50
CA GLN A 595 25.16 -15.60 -16.22
C GLN A 595 25.77 -16.99 -16.39
N LEU A 596 25.13 -18.06 -15.90
CA LEU A 596 25.67 -19.41 -16.08
C LEU A 596 25.71 -19.82 -17.56
N THR A 597 24.71 -19.50 -18.38
CA THR A 597 24.76 -19.84 -19.82
C THR A 597 25.87 -19.09 -20.54
N THR A 598 26.07 -17.80 -20.26
CA THR A 598 27.13 -17.03 -20.94
C THR A 598 28.53 -17.45 -20.48
N GLU A 599 28.74 -17.66 -19.18
CA GLU A 599 30.04 -18.06 -18.61
C GLU A 599 30.35 -19.55 -18.86
N LEU A 600 29.38 -20.48 -18.77
CA LEU A 600 29.62 -21.90 -19.09
C LEU A 600 29.66 -22.17 -20.59
N ASP A 601 29.06 -21.36 -21.46
CA ASP A 601 29.25 -21.51 -22.91
C ASP A 601 30.57 -20.83 -23.36
N ALA A 602 31.02 -19.77 -22.67
CA ALA A 602 32.38 -19.25 -22.84
C ALA A 602 33.46 -20.24 -22.32
N LEU A 603 33.31 -20.76 -21.09
CA LEU A 603 34.16 -21.82 -20.54
C LEU A 603 34.02 -23.12 -21.34
N GLY A 604 32.85 -23.41 -21.88
CA GLY A 604 32.58 -24.57 -22.73
C GLY A 604 33.25 -24.47 -24.10
N ALA A 605 33.20 -23.30 -24.75
CA ALA A 605 33.97 -23.01 -25.95
C ALA A 605 35.48 -23.05 -25.68
N THR A 606 35.93 -22.48 -24.56
CA THR A 606 37.33 -22.53 -24.12
C THR A 606 37.79 -23.97 -23.85
N ALA A 607 36.97 -24.79 -23.17
CA ALA A 607 37.27 -26.19 -22.88
C ALA A 607 37.14 -27.12 -24.11
N ARG A 608 36.36 -26.73 -25.12
CA ARG A 608 36.33 -27.35 -26.45
C ARG A 608 37.50 -26.90 -27.34
N GLY A 609 38.31 -25.93 -26.91
CA GLY A 609 39.41 -25.39 -27.70
C GLY A 609 38.98 -24.54 -28.89
N GLU A 610 37.75 -24.02 -28.92
CA GLU A 610 37.29 -23.11 -29.99
C GLU A 610 37.91 -21.71 -29.81
N THR A 611 39.16 -21.55 -30.26
CA THR A 611 39.77 -20.25 -30.51
C THR A 611 39.01 -19.54 -31.64
N LYS A 612 38.00 -18.74 -31.29
CA LYS A 612 37.45 -17.74 -32.23
C LYS A 612 38.44 -16.61 -32.39
N SER A 613 39.37 -16.80 -33.33
CA SER A 613 40.26 -15.78 -33.86
C SER A 613 39.44 -14.68 -34.56
N PHE A 614 38.97 -13.71 -33.77
CA PHE A 614 38.77 -12.36 -34.28
C PHE A 614 40.15 -11.73 -34.44
N GLU A 615 40.45 -11.25 -35.65
CA GLU A 615 41.61 -10.39 -35.96
C GLU A 615 42.96 -11.15 -35.84
N ASP A 616 43.88 -11.19 -36.81
CA ASP A 616 44.13 -10.30 -37.96
C ASP A 616 44.46 -11.04 -39.26
N SER A 617 44.21 -10.37 -40.38
CA SER A 617 44.61 -10.77 -41.73
C SER A 617 45.94 -10.14 -42.16
N SER A 618 46.99 -10.94 -42.41
CA SER A 618 48.01 -10.70 -43.47
C SER A 618 49.17 -11.70 -43.42
N SER A 619 49.78 -11.96 -44.60
CA SER A 619 51.07 -12.67 -44.84
C SER A 619 51.21 -14.10 -44.24
N LEU A 620 51.22 -15.20 -45.02
CA LEU A 620 52.19 -15.56 -46.08
C LEU A 620 53.63 -15.52 -45.50
N SER A 621 54.41 -16.59 -45.37
CA SER A 621 54.66 -17.72 -46.29
C SER A 621 55.43 -18.86 -45.61
N GLY A 622 55.42 -20.08 -46.18
CA GLY A 622 56.40 -21.15 -45.91
C GLY A 622 55.82 -22.36 -45.17
N PHE A 623 55.44 -23.43 -45.89
CA PHE A 623 56.29 -24.61 -46.20
C PHE A 623 56.44 -25.59 -45.01
N TYR A 624 56.01 -26.87 -45.01
CA TYR A 624 55.18 -27.70 -45.91
C TYR A 624 54.24 -28.62 -45.08
N PRO A 625 53.15 -29.16 -45.65
CA PRO A 625 52.16 -30.00 -44.96
C PRO A 625 52.35 -31.50 -45.24
N ASN A 626 51.52 -32.33 -44.57
CA ASN A 626 50.97 -33.66 -44.91
C ASN A 626 50.76 -34.45 -43.60
N ARG A 627 49.68 -35.22 -43.35
CA ARG A 627 48.50 -35.66 -44.14
C ARG A 627 47.40 -35.98 -43.09
N ALA A 628 46.13 -35.61 -43.19
CA ALA A 628 45.06 -36.20 -44.03
C ALA A 628 45.03 -37.76 -43.95
N ASP A 629 43.90 -38.45 -43.74
CA ASP A 629 42.48 -38.20 -44.06
C ASP A 629 41.56 -38.65 -42.86
N SER A 630 40.31 -38.23 -42.60
CA SER A 630 39.10 -38.00 -43.43
C SER A 630 38.60 -39.24 -44.20
N PRO A 631 37.31 -39.35 -44.61
CA PRO A 631 36.04 -38.82 -44.08
C PRO A 631 35.11 -40.01 -43.63
N ALA A 632 33.82 -39.90 -43.26
CA ALA A 632 32.64 -39.71 -44.12
C ALA A 632 31.36 -39.70 -43.23
N GLN A 633 30.51 -38.67 -43.31
CA GLN A 633 29.22 -38.66 -44.03
C GLN A 633 28.16 -39.71 -43.64
N SER A 634 27.17 -39.28 -42.84
CA SER A 634 25.73 -39.52 -43.05
C SER A 634 24.95 -38.83 -41.91
N LEU A 635 24.26 -37.72 -42.16
CA LEU A 635 22.86 -37.61 -42.61
C LEU A 635 21.82 -37.74 -41.48
N GLN A 636 20.76 -36.90 -41.57
CA GLN A 636 19.47 -36.99 -40.84
C GLN A 636 19.48 -36.73 -39.31
N ARG A 637 18.43 -36.17 -38.69
CA ARG A 637 17.32 -35.29 -39.14
C ARG A 637 16.73 -34.57 -37.91
N GLN A 638 15.93 -33.53 -38.12
CA GLN A 638 15.32 -32.66 -37.11
C GLN A 638 14.44 -33.33 -36.03
N GLN A 639 14.35 -32.62 -34.88
CA GLN A 639 13.21 -32.48 -33.93
C GLN A 639 12.88 -33.63 -32.95
N PRO A 640 12.12 -33.37 -31.84
CA PRO A 640 11.69 -32.09 -31.24
C PRO A 640 12.00 -31.93 -29.72
N HIS A 641 11.64 -30.77 -29.15
CA HIS A 641 11.76 -30.50 -27.70
C HIS A 641 10.63 -31.13 -26.85
N SER A 642 10.98 -31.68 -25.68
CA SER A 642 10.05 -31.90 -24.55
C SER A 642 10.77 -31.63 -23.21
N PRO A 643 10.15 -30.93 -22.24
CA PRO A 643 10.82 -30.56 -21.00
C PRO A 643 10.75 -31.69 -19.95
N LEU A 644 11.91 -32.20 -19.52
CA LEU A 644 11.99 -33.14 -18.40
C LEU A 644 12.02 -32.40 -17.06
N GLU A 645 11.22 -32.87 -16.10
CA GLU A 645 11.14 -32.31 -14.74
C GLU A 645 12.48 -32.44 -13.99
N SER A 646 12.95 -31.34 -13.40
CA SER A 646 14.11 -31.33 -12.52
C SER A 646 13.76 -31.81 -11.11
N SER A 647 13.34 -33.08 -10.96
CA SER A 647 13.13 -33.71 -9.66
C SER A 647 13.38 -35.22 -9.63
N MET A 648 14.55 -35.65 -10.10
CA MET A 648 15.17 -36.93 -9.70
C MET A 648 16.67 -36.74 -9.45
N PRO A 649 17.23 -37.23 -8.33
CA PRO A 649 18.66 -37.24 -8.09
C PRO A 649 19.30 -38.41 -8.84
N LEU A 650 20.12 -38.13 -9.86
CA LEU A 650 20.96 -39.16 -10.49
C LEU A 650 22.13 -39.53 -9.57
N PHE A 651 22.00 -40.66 -8.89
CA PHE A 651 23.15 -41.54 -8.62
C PHE A 651 23.01 -42.76 -9.55
N PRO A 652 24.08 -43.18 -10.26
CA PRO A 652 24.04 -44.42 -11.01
C PRO A 652 24.05 -45.60 -10.03
N ALA A 653 23.00 -46.41 -10.05
CA ALA A 653 23.03 -47.74 -9.44
C ALA A 653 23.65 -48.71 -10.45
N ASP A 654 24.87 -49.19 -10.17
CA ASP A 654 25.55 -50.14 -11.05
C ASP A 654 24.77 -51.46 -11.15
N SER A 655 24.37 -51.77 -12.38
CA SER A 655 23.57 -52.94 -12.72
C SER A 655 24.45 -54.12 -13.16
N SER A 656 25.06 -54.86 -12.23
CA SER A 656 25.59 -56.21 -12.54
C SER A 656 25.90 -57.12 -11.33
N ALA A 657 24.88 -57.76 -10.77
CA ALA A 657 25.01 -59.07 -10.10
C ALA A 657 23.87 -59.97 -10.64
N ARG A 658 24.11 -60.70 -11.73
CA ARG A 658 24.57 -62.12 -11.76
C ARG A 658 23.63 -63.08 -11.02
N GLY A 659 22.91 -63.91 -11.77
CA GLY A 659 22.06 -64.98 -11.23
C GLY A 659 21.11 -65.61 -12.27
N ALA A 660 21.65 -66.15 -13.36
CA ALA A 660 20.89 -66.86 -14.41
C ALA A 660 20.58 -68.33 -14.00
N PRO A 661 19.69 -69.06 -14.71
CA PRO A 661 18.95 -70.22 -14.15
C PRO A 661 19.73 -71.56 -14.14
N PRO A 662 19.23 -72.58 -13.40
CA PRO A 662 19.79 -73.94 -13.35
C PRO A 662 19.20 -74.85 -14.46
N PRO A 663 19.64 -76.12 -14.63
CA PRO A 663 20.75 -76.85 -13.98
C PRO A 663 21.77 -77.47 -14.98
N THR A 664 22.72 -78.21 -14.42
CA THR A 664 23.74 -79.08 -15.06
C THR A 664 23.24 -80.08 -16.10
N TYR A 665 24.08 -80.41 -17.10
CA TYR A 665 24.59 -81.78 -17.37
C TYR A 665 25.77 -81.76 -18.38
N GLN A 666 26.86 -82.48 -18.05
CA GLN A 666 27.72 -83.36 -18.92
C GLN A 666 28.19 -82.90 -20.34
N THR A 667 29.44 -83.10 -20.82
CA THR A 667 30.68 -83.77 -20.31
C THR A 667 31.92 -83.34 -21.12
N GLN A 668 33.13 -83.63 -20.61
CA GLN A 668 34.45 -83.77 -21.31
C GLN A 668 35.01 -82.55 -22.09
N ALA A 669 36.11 -81.87 -21.72
CA ALA A 669 37.50 -82.24 -21.33
C ALA A 669 38.49 -82.37 -22.53
N PRO A 670 39.82 -82.27 -22.33
CA PRO A 670 40.55 -81.09 -21.83
C PRO A 670 41.79 -80.76 -22.70
N TYR A 671 42.86 -80.19 -22.10
CA TYR A 671 44.18 -79.81 -22.66
C TYR A 671 44.26 -78.48 -23.44
N SER A 672 45.41 -77.78 -23.49
CA SER A 672 46.28 -77.31 -22.39
C SER A 672 47.33 -76.31 -22.93
N ARG A 673 47.55 -75.22 -22.17
CA ARG A 673 48.86 -74.59 -21.92
C ARG A 673 49.66 -73.99 -23.11
N ALA A 674 49.80 -72.66 -23.01
CA ALA A 674 50.99 -71.85 -23.29
C ALA A 674 51.36 -71.36 -24.71
N GLN A 675 51.65 -70.05 -24.71
CA GLN A 675 52.77 -69.36 -25.36
C GLN A 675 52.79 -69.16 -26.89
N ASN A 676 52.87 -67.86 -27.20
CA ASN A 676 53.66 -67.23 -28.25
C ASN A 676 53.19 -67.29 -29.71
N ILE A 677 53.78 -66.34 -30.44
CA ILE A 677 53.83 -66.13 -31.89
C ILE A 677 52.63 -65.39 -32.48
N SER A 678 52.92 -64.10 -32.75
CA SER A 678 52.22 -63.15 -33.60
C SER A 678 52.01 -63.66 -35.04
N PRO A 679 51.26 -62.92 -35.89
CA PRO A 679 51.99 -61.95 -36.71
C PRO A 679 51.30 -60.59 -36.90
N ALA A 680 52.10 -59.53 -36.86
CA ALA A 680 51.77 -58.25 -37.49
C ALA A 680 52.02 -58.33 -39.01
N PRO A 681 51.63 -57.30 -39.78
CA PRO A 681 52.69 -56.39 -40.28
C PRO A 681 52.29 -54.89 -40.18
N ARG A 682 53.19 -54.01 -39.67
CA ARG A 682 54.00 -53.01 -40.44
C ARG A 682 53.18 -51.82 -40.99
N ASN A 683 53.64 -50.57 -41.13
CA ASN A 683 54.91 -49.83 -40.95
C ASN A 683 54.57 -48.30 -41.08
N ILE A 684 55.33 -47.26 -40.68
CA ILE A 684 56.58 -47.07 -39.90
C ILE A 684 56.66 -45.57 -39.45
N THR A 685 57.34 -45.27 -38.31
CA THR A 685 58.07 -44.04 -37.81
C THR A 685 57.78 -42.59 -38.34
N THR A 686 58.15 -41.46 -37.71
CA THR A 686 59.10 -41.13 -36.60
C THR A 686 58.80 -39.72 -36.01
N SER A 687 59.16 -39.46 -34.74
CA SER A 687 59.25 -38.12 -34.11
C SER A 687 60.69 -37.55 -34.16
N PRO A 688 60.98 -36.29 -33.73
CA PRO A 688 61.29 -36.04 -32.31
C PRO A 688 60.90 -34.66 -31.71
N PHE A 689 60.96 -34.59 -30.36
CA PHE A 689 60.82 -33.42 -29.46
C PHE A 689 62.19 -32.66 -29.26
N PRO A 690 62.43 -31.86 -28.19
CA PRO A 690 61.93 -30.50 -27.86
C PRO A 690 63.06 -29.52 -27.42
N SER A 691 62.74 -28.28 -27.00
CA SER A 691 63.48 -27.58 -25.92
C SER A 691 62.78 -26.31 -25.41
N SER A 692 62.83 -26.07 -24.09
CA SER A 692 62.23 -24.92 -23.40
C SER A 692 63.25 -24.15 -22.54
N PRO A 693 63.07 -22.84 -22.35
CA PRO A 693 63.31 -22.14 -21.08
C PRO A 693 62.03 -21.41 -20.62
N SER A 694 61.79 -21.05 -19.37
CA SER A 694 62.55 -21.19 -18.12
C SER A 694 61.57 -21.03 -16.93
N ALA A 695 61.72 -21.82 -15.87
CA ALA A 695 60.91 -21.69 -14.65
C ALA A 695 61.68 -20.98 -13.54
N THR A 696 61.11 -19.94 -12.92
CA THR A 696 61.71 -19.25 -11.78
C THR A 696 60.69 -18.56 -10.86
N SER A 697 61.06 -18.46 -9.57
CA SER A 697 60.41 -17.75 -8.44
C SER A 697 59.11 -18.35 -7.84
N ASN A 698 59.33 -19.10 -6.76
CA ASN A 698 58.38 -19.38 -5.67
C ASN A 698 58.42 -18.20 -4.67
N PRO A 699 57.36 -17.91 -3.91
CA PRO A 699 57.43 -18.18 -2.47
C PRO A 699 56.13 -18.86 -1.97
N ALA A 700 56.18 -20.05 -1.38
CA ALA A 700 56.76 -20.38 -0.07
C ALA A 700 56.07 -19.70 1.13
N GLN A 701 55.42 -20.54 1.94
CA GLN A 701 55.04 -20.35 3.35
C GLN A 701 54.01 -19.26 3.70
N TYR A 702 52.81 -19.67 4.15
CA TYR A 702 52.34 -19.33 5.51
C TYR A 702 51.37 -20.39 6.08
N ARG A 703 51.79 -20.95 7.21
CA ARG A 703 51.14 -21.92 8.13
C ARG A 703 49.65 -21.65 8.39
N MET A 704 48.77 -22.64 8.53
CA MET A 704 48.67 -23.64 9.62
C MET A 704 48.35 -23.01 11.00
N ASN A 705 47.37 -23.60 11.71
CA ASN A 705 46.77 -23.19 13.00
C ASN A 705 45.94 -21.90 13.05
N ASN A 706 44.62 -22.04 13.14
CA ASN A 706 43.99 -21.80 14.45
C ASN A 706 42.68 -22.59 14.63
N ASN A 707 42.67 -23.49 15.60
CA ASN A 707 41.47 -24.17 16.10
C ASN A 707 41.06 -23.50 17.42
N SER A 708 39.77 -23.56 17.78
CA SER A 708 39.18 -23.13 19.06
C SER A 708 39.30 -21.66 19.51
N SER A 709 38.13 -21.01 19.69
CA SER A 709 37.85 -20.22 20.89
C SER A 709 36.33 -20.21 21.19
N PRO A 710 35.84 -21.04 22.13
CA PRO A 710 34.41 -21.15 22.44
C PRO A 710 33.99 -20.30 23.64
N TRP A 711 33.47 -19.08 23.41
CA TRP A 711 32.93 -18.25 24.49
C TRP A 711 31.44 -18.52 24.74
N GLN A 712 31.22 -19.39 25.73
CA GLN A 712 30.13 -19.43 26.73
C GLN A 712 28.71 -18.98 26.34
N ARG A 713 27.73 -19.91 26.28
CA ARG A 713 26.96 -20.55 27.40
C ARG A 713 25.76 -19.71 27.87
N GLY A 714 24.58 -20.34 27.95
CA GLY A 714 23.42 -19.78 28.68
C GLY A 714 22.06 -20.43 28.36
N ALA A 715 21.68 -21.45 29.16
CA ALA A 715 20.36 -22.11 29.25
C ALA A 715 19.80 -22.88 28.02
N GLY A 716 19.36 -24.14 28.14
CA GLY A 716 19.45 -25.07 29.28
C GLY A 716 18.68 -26.41 29.07
N TYR A 717 19.14 -27.46 29.77
CA TYR A 717 18.51 -28.78 30.04
C TYR A 717 18.21 -29.69 28.85
N GLU A 718 19.08 -30.62 28.44
CA GLU A 718 19.55 -31.87 29.11
C GLU A 718 18.51 -33.01 29.23
N HIS A 719 18.95 -34.18 28.69
CA HIS A 719 18.53 -35.58 28.92
C HIS A 719 17.10 -36.04 28.61
#